data_AF-A0A3D9XH15-F1
#
_entry.id   AF-A0A3D9XH15-F1
#
_cell.length_a   1.000
_cell.length_b   1.000
_cell.length_c   1.000
_cell.angle_alpha   90.00
_cell.angle_beta   90.00
_cell.angle_gamma   90.00
#
_symmetry.space_group_name_H-M   'P 1'
#
loop_
_entity.id
_entity.type
_entity.pdbx_description
1 polymer ?
#
loop_
_entity_poly.entity_id
_entity_poly.type
_entity_poly.pdbx_seq_one_letter_code
_entity_poly.pdbx_strand_id
1 'polypeptide(L)'
;MSSAREITVAIPAIGEPVTFERMEGEEQVSAPFAFELRLSAKTLEVKAADVLGTRATIAVKGPEDSEPRHFDGHVAEFGLAEIRDDFAFYRLLLRPALWFASLATDNRIFQNLSVPDIIDEVLRAYPDVVLDKRLEGSYPPRDYCVQFEESDLDFLQRLMEEEGIFYFFEHSQDGHVTVLADANAAMKPAPGAGEIAYEPDSPSAPREGDYLTGWVPRASVRIGGFAQTDYDFLKPSSDLMATASRPEGHAGDRREAYLYPGRHLELGRGDRLAGIRLEEAQAAFERVAAEGTARPLGPGRSFTLAGFPREAENDRHLVLSARYRMWDDQVRAGQRAGQEGRDPLGYHVRLVCAPARIPFRPERRTLRRPMRGPQTAVVVGPAGAEIYTDEHARVKVQFFWDRKGRRDAHSSCFVRVSQAWAGAGWGFIQIPRIGQEVIVDFLDGDADRPIVTGRVYNAEQVPPYGLPGNATQSGWKSNSSPGGGGWNELRFEDKAGAEEVYFQAQKDHNELIKNDETRRIGHDWIEDVGNDATQSIGNDRRESVGNDKFTTIGANRQVSIGVDDTEKVGGHRSLDVGATETIHVAASSTEAIDGAHSQTVGGVQTVTVKAARVDSVAATETRNVGAAQTNTIVGARGVTVLAGQNHAISSDDGWKVGGNRSTNVAGNETVEVGGNRSHKAGGNRVEKVGGDSSLDVAGKRATTVGADELHKVAGKMGLDVGAALAVVAADSIALTCGSAAIVLKKDGTITIEGKDITIKGSGKIDVKASGETSVKGSKVNLN
;
A
#
# COMPACT_ATOMS: atom_id res chain seq x y z
N MET A 1 11.62 -21.18 97.13
CA MET A 1 10.69 -21.11 96.00
C MET A 1 11.34 -20.20 94.98
N SER A 2 11.78 -20.74 93.84
CA SER A 2 12.34 -19.93 92.76
C SER A 2 11.23 -19.00 92.26
N SER A 3 11.36 -17.70 92.47
CA SER A 3 10.51 -16.71 91.80
C SER A 3 10.58 -17.01 90.30
N ALA A 4 9.43 -17.31 89.68
CA ALA A 4 9.37 -17.49 88.23
C ALA A 4 9.68 -16.14 87.57
N ARG A 5 10.63 -16.12 86.63
CA ARG A 5 11.03 -14.90 85.92
C ARG A 5 9.85 -14.29 85.16
N GLU A 6 9.74 -12.97 85.20
CA GLU A 6 8.64 -12.22 84.56
C GLU A 6 8.80 -12.09 83.05
N ILE A 7 10.04 -12.15 82.54
CA ILE A 7 10.36 -12.16 81.12
C ILE A 7 11.17 -13.42 80.81
N THR A 8 10.75 -14.15 79.79
CA THR A 8 11.44 -15.35 79.31
C THR A 8 11.74 -15.23 77.82
N VAL A 9 12.79 -15.91 77.38
CA VAL A 9 13.18 -15.97 75.97
C VAL A 9 13.42 -17.42 75.58
N ALA A 10 12.90 -17.81 74.43
CA ALA A 10 13.09 -19.11 73.82
C ALA A 10 13.83 -18.95 72.49
N ILE A 11 14.99 -19.61 72.37
CA ILE A 11 15.77 -19.69 71.13
C ILE A 11 16.07 -21.16 70.88
N PRO A 12 15.19 -21.89 70.15
CA PRO A 12 15.34 -23.33 69.95
C PRO A 12 16.70 -23.75 69.40
N ALA A 13 17.34 -22.88 68.60
CA ALA A 13 18.65 -23.12 67.99
C ALA A 13 19.83 -23.23 69.00
N ILE A 14 19.74 -22.60 70.18
CA ILE A 14 20.83 -22.63 71.17
C ILE A 14 20.83 -23.94 71.97
N GLY A 15 19.73 -24.70 71.97
CA GLY A 15 19.65 -26.03 72.56
C GLY A 15 19.73 -26.10 74.10
N GLU A 16 20.00 -24.98 74.77
CA GLU A 16 20.00 -24.85 76.22
C GLU A 16 19.19 -23.62 76.70
N PRO A 17 18.74 -23.59 77.97
CA PRO A 17 18.04 -22.43 78.51
C PRO A 17 18.92 -21.19 78.54
N VAL A 18 18.42 -20.10 77.94
CA VAL A 18 19.07 -18.78 77.97
C VAL A 18 18.32 -17.82 78.90
N THR A 19 19.03 -16.83 79.44
CA THR A 19 18.48 -15.83 80.37
C THR A 19 18.30 -14.50 79.65
N PHE A 20 17.09 -13.94 79.71
CA PHE A 20 16.81 -12.60 79.22
C PHE A 20 17.52 -11.56 80.10
N GLU A 21 18.10 -10.51 79.50
CA GLU A 21 18.66 -9.40 80.27
C GLU A 21 18.03 -8.05 79.92
N ARG A 22 17.97 -7.75 78.62
CA ARG A 22 17.47 -6.47 78.13
C ARG A 22 16.96 -6.61 76.71
N MET A 23 15.88 -5.90 76.41
CA MET A 23 15.47 -5.65 75.03
C MET A 23 15.25 -4.16 74.81
N GLU A 24 15.75 -3.65 73.69
CA GLU A 24 15.32 -2.39 73.10
C GLU A 24 14.75 -2.66 71.73
N GLY A 25 13.54 -2.17 71.48
CA GLY A 25 12.78 -2.55 70.29
C GLY A 25 12.02 -1.41 69.68
N GLU A 26 11.88 -1.40 68.36
CA GLU A 26 10.98 -0.49 67.65
C GLU A 26 10.10 -1.28 66.68
N GLU A 27 8.81 -0.97 66.72
CA GLU A 27 7.80 -1.46 65.80
C GLU A 27 7.03 -0.26 65.23
N GLN A 28 6.64 -0.33 63.97
CA GLN A 28 5.80 0.68 63.34
C GLN A 28 4.91 0.05 62.28
N VAL A 29 3.66 0.50 62.17
CA VAL A 29 2.76 0.14 61.07
C VAL A 29 3.42 0.55 59.75
N SER A 30 3.47 -0.39 58.81
CA SER A 30 4.13 -0.29 57.51
C SER A 30 5.66 -0.22 57.55
N ALA A 31 6.30 -0.69 58.63
CA ALA A 31 7.74 -0.89 58.68
C ALA A 31 8.10 -2.23 59.33
N PRO A 32 9.19 -2.91 58.89
CA PRO A 32 9.68 -4.10 59.58
C PRO A 32 10.19 -3.75 60.97
N PHE A 33 9.76 -4.48 62.00
CA PHE A 33 10.26 -4.25 63.37
C PHE A 33 11.76 -4.56 63.50
N ALA A 34 12.35 -4.06 64.58
CA ALA A 34 13.70 -4.42 65.01
C ALA A 34 13.74 -4.55 66.53
N PHE A 35 14.13 -5.72 67.03
CA PHE A 35 14.33 -5.94 68.47
C PHE A 35 15.78 -6.30 68.76
N GLU A 36 16.48 -5.40 69.42
CA GLU A 36 17.80 -5.67 69.95
C GLU A 36 17.68 -6.33 71.31
N LEU A 37 18.14 -7.56 71.39
CA LEU A 37 18.08 -8.39 72.58
C LEU A 37 19.50 -8.62 73.12
N ARG A 38 19.65 -8.55 74.44
CA ARG A 38 20.81 -9.04 75.18
C ARG A 38 20.36 -10.20 76.08
N LEU A 39 21.10 -11.30 76.01
CA LEU A 39 20.85 -12.50 76.79
C LEU A 39 22.16 -13.08 77.33
N SER A 40 22.06 -13.93 78.36
CA SER A 40 23.18 -14.72 78.87
C SER A 40 22.92 -16.23 78.76
N ALA A 41 23.95 -16.97 78.39
CA ALA A 41 23.96 -18.43 78.30
C ALA A 41 25.21 -18.99 78.99
N LYS A 42 25.16 -20.26 79.41
CA LYS A 42 26.33 -20.92 80.02
C LYS A 42 27.30 -21.39 78.94
N THR A 43 26.79 -21.76 77.78
CA THR A 43 27.61 -22.18 76.66
C THR A 43 28.35 -21.00 76.02
N LEU A 44 29.66 -21.13 75.93
CA LEU A 44 30.56 -20.15 75.31
C LEU A 44 30.74 -20.38 73.80
N GLU A 45 30.23 -21.51 73.28
CA GLU A 45 30.51 -21.99 71.92
C GLU A 45 29.31 -21.88 70.96
N VAL A 46 28.38 -20.95 71.18
CA VAL A 46 27.28 -20.72 70.23
C VAL A 46 27.84 -20.21 68.90
N LYS A 47 27.71 -21.00 67.84
CA LYS A 47 28.11 -20.57 66.49
C LYS A 47 27.03 -19.69 65.89
N ALA A 48 27.43 -18.55 65.35
CA ALA A 48 26.50 -17.62 64.70
C ALA A 48 25.70 -18.28 63.56
N ALA A 49 26.33 -19.18 62.79
CA ALA A 49 25.68 -19.87 61.67
C ALA A 49 24.52 -20.79 62.10
N ASP A 50 24.52 -21.28 63.35
CA ASP A 50 23.45 -22.14 63.85
C ASP A 50 22.24 -21.32 64.32
N VAL A 51 22.42 -20.02 64.60
CA VAL A 51 21.40 -19.13 65.16
C VAL A 51 20.84 -18.14 64.14
N LEU A 52 21.67 -17.60 63.25
CA LEU A 52 21.25 -16.65 62.21
C LEU A 52 20.14 -17.26 61.33
N GLY A 53 19.09 -16.49 61.06
CA GLY A 53 17.91 -16.92 60.29
C GLY A 53 16.89 -17.75 61.10
N THR A 54 17.27 -18.30 62.26
CA THR A 54 16.35 -19.03 63.13
C THR A 54 15.47 -18.09 63.96
N ARG A 55 14.47 -18.65 64.64
CA ARG A 55 13.49 -17.88 65.43
C ARG A 55 13.90 -17.70 66.88
N ALA A 56 13.53 -16.54 67.43
CA ALA A 56 13.58 -16.25 68.85
C ALA A 56 12.26 -15.63 69.29
N THR A 57 11.73 -16.10 70.42
CA THR A 57 10.44 -15.63 70.97
C THR A 57 10.64 -15.18 72.41
N ILE A 58 10.25 -13.95 72.71
CA ILE A 58 10.27 -13.35 74.04
C ILE A 58 8.83 -13.38 74.56
N ALA A 59 8.63 -13.79 75.81
CA ALA A 59 7.34 -13.76 76.48
C ALA A 59 7.43 -12.88 77.72
N VAL A 60 6.58 -11.85 77.77
CA VAL A 60 6.43 -10.93 78.90
C VAL A 60 5.15 -11.30 79.64
N LYS A 61 5.29 -11.71 80.90
CA LYS A 61 4.14 -12.10 81.73
C LYS A 61 3.31 -10.86 82.08
N GLY A 62 1.99 -10.96 81.94
CA GLY A 62 1.04 -9.94 82.40
C GLY A 62 0.66 -10.12 83.89
N PRO A 63 -0.36 -9.40 84.40
CA PRO A 63 -0.95 -9.66 85.73
C PRO A 63 -1.49 -11.10 85.84
N GLU A 64 -1.79 -11.58 87.05
CA GLU A 64 -2.39 -12.92 87.25
C GLU A 64 -3.61 -13.14 86.33
N ASP A 65 -3.69 -14.32 85.72
CA ASP A 65 -4.73 -14.74 84.74
C ASP A 65 -4.76 -14.04 83.37
N SER A 66 -3.75 -13.23 83.03
CA SER A 66 -3.61 -12.65 81.67
C SER A 66 -2.70 -13.48 80.75
N GLU A 67 -3.04 -13.51 79.46
CA GLU A 67 -2.20 -14.12 78.44
C GLU A 67 -0.85 -13.36 78.31
N PRO A 68 0.30 -14.06 78.27
CA PRO A 68 1.60 -13.42 78.06
C PRO A 68 1.65 -12.65 76.74
N ARG A 69 2.32 -11.50 76.75
CA ARG A 69 2.64 -10.81 75.50
C ARG A 69 3.88 -11.44 74.87
N HIS A 70 3.78 -11.81 73.60
CA HIS A 70 4.89 -12.34 72.83
C HIS A 70 5.53 -11.29 71.92
N PHE A 71 6.85 -11.40 71.74
CA PHE A 71 7.62 -10.75 70.69
C PHE A 71 8.42 -11.83 69.97
N ASP A 72 8.08 -12.10 68.73
CA ASP A 72 8.67 -13.14 67.90
C ASP A 72 9.35 -12.54 66.68
N GLY A 73 10.52 -13.05 66.33
CA GLY A 73 11.21 -12.67 65.10
C GLY A 73 12.33 -13.63 64.73
N HIS A 74 12.93 -13.39 63.57
CA HIS A 74 14.10 -14.12 63.10
C HIS A 74 15.38 -13.37 63.45
N VAL A 75 16.43 -14.11 63.80
CA VAL A 75 17.72 -13.56 64.17
C VAL A 75 18.44 -13.07 62.90
N ALA A 76 18.49 -11.76 62.70
CA ALA A 76 19.17 -11.10 61.57
C ALA A 76 20.65 -10.80 61.88
N GLU A 77 20.96 -10.53 63.15
CA GLU A 77 22.34 -10.33 63.63
C GLU A 77 22.52 -11.12 64.93
N PHE A 78 23.68 -11.74 65.10
CA PHE A 78 24.05 -12.48 66.30
C PHE A 78 25.53 -12.25 66.60
N GLY A 79 25.87 -11.96 67.85
CA GLY A 79 27.26 -11.80 68.26
C GLY A 79 27.47 -11.97 69.76
N LEU A 80 28.68 -12.37 70.13
CA LEU A 80 29.14 -12.37 71.52
C LEU A 80 29.45 -10.92 71.93
N ALA A 81 28.79 -10.43 72.98
CA ALA A 81 28.96 -9.07 73.50
C ALA A 81 29.98 -8.99 74.63
N GLU A 82 29.93 -9.93 75.58
CA GLU A 82 30.78 -9.94 76.78
C GLU A 82 30.90 -11.38 77.28
N ILE A 83 32.05 -11.75 77.85
CA ILE A 83 32.16 -12.94 78.70
C ILE A 83 32.44 -12.43 80.11
N ARG A 84 31.60 -12.83 81.06
CA ARG A 84 31.77 -12.46 82.46
C ARG A 84 31.46 -13.66 83.34
N ASP A 85 32.41 -13.96 84.23
CA ASP A 85 32.40 -15.18 85.05
C ASP A 85 32.22 -16.43 84.18
N ASP A 86 31.28 -17.32 84.50
CA ASP A 86 30.96 -18.55 83.76
C ASP A 86 29.83 -18.37 82.72
N PHE A 87 29.52 -17.13 82.30
CA PHE A 87 28.46 -16.83 81.36
C PHE A 87 28.96 -16.04 80.14
N ALA A 88 28.47 -16.41 78.96
CA ALA A 88 28.58 -15.61 77.74
C ALA A 88 27.31 -14.77 77.55
N PHE A 89 27.51 -13.50 77.23
CA PHE A 89 26.46 -12.54 76.96
C PHE A 89 26.41 -12.34 75.45
N TYR A 90 25.28 -12.66 74.84
CA TYR A 90 25.07 -12.52 73.41
C TYR A 90 24.14 -11.35 73.11
N ARG A 91 24.38 -10.70 71.98
CA ARG A 91 23.53 -9.67 71.38
C ARG A 91 22.89 -10.23 70.12
N LEU A 92 21.58 -10.03 70.00
CA LEU A 92 20.79 -10.47 68.85
C LEU A 92 19.98 -9.30 68.31
N LEU A 93 19.83 -9.23 67.00
CA LEU A 93 18.85 -8.35 66.34
C LEU A 93 17.76 -9.24 65.73
N LEU A 94 16.54 -9.11 66.23
CA LEU A 94 15.38 -9.80 65.66
C LEU A 94 14.69 -8.90 64.63
N ARG A 95 14.32 -9.50 63.49
CA ARG A 95 13.58 -8.88 62.39
C ARG A 95 12.40 -9.79 62.00
N PRO A 96 11.31 -9.25 61.41
CA PRO A 96 10.24 -10.10 60.89
C PRO A 96 10.72 -10.95 59.72
N ALA A 97 10.04 -12.06 59.42
CA ALA A 97 10.32 -12.87 58.24
C ALA A 97 10.24 -12.04 56.95
N LEU A 98 9.34 -11.07 56.89
CA LEU A 98 9.19 -10.14 55.76
C LEU A 98 10.48 -9.33 55.48
N TRP A 99 11.32 -9.09 56.48
CA TRP A 99 12.58 -8.36 56.31
C TRP A 99 13.56 -9.07 55.37
N PHE A 100 13.53 -10.40 55.26
CA PHE A 100 14.42 -11.13 54.34
C PHE A 100 14.21 -10.74 52.88
N ALA A 101 13.01 -10.25 52.51
CA ALA A 101 12.74 -9.69 51.19
C ALA A 101 13.56 -8.41 50.88
N SER A 102 14.14 -7.75 51.88
CA SER A 102 15.05 -6.62 51.66
C SER A 102 16.43 -7.04 51.15
N LEU A 103 16.80 -8.32 51.30
CA LEU A 103 18.12 -8.83 50.95
C LEU A 103 18.21 -9.27 49.48
N ALA A 104 17.07 -9.57 48.84
CA ALA A 104 17.02 -9.94 47.43
C ALA A 104 16.62 -8.75 46.57
N THR A 105 17.21 -8.66 45.38
CA THR A 105 16.89 -7.67 44.33
C THR A 105 16.73 -8.42 43.01
N ASP A 106 15.72 -8.07 42.22
CA ASP A 106 15.48 -8.69 40.91
C ASP A 106 14.84 -7.69 39.94
N ASN A 107 14.90 -8.01 38.65
CA ASN A 107 14.16 -7.28 37.61
C ASN A 107 13.10 -8.21 37.02
N ARG A 108 11.83 -7.92 37.30
CA ARG A 108 10.71 -8.82 36.98
C ARG A 108 9.52 -8.05 36.40
N ILE A 109 8.81 -8.73 35.51
CA ILE A 109 7.57 -8.24 34.91
C ILE A 109 6.42 -9.10 35.43
N PHE A 110 5.37 -8.44 35.92
CA PHE A 110 4.11 -9.04 36.33
C PHE A 110 3.01 -8.51 35.42
N GLN A 111 2.17 -9.39 34.89
CA GLN A 111 1.12 -9.04 33.92
C GLN A 111 -0.21 -9.64 34.34
N ASN A 112 -1.27 -8.83 34.26
CA ASN A 112 -2.63 -9.20 34.57
C ASN A 112 -2.80 -9.74 36.01
N LEU A 113 -2.07 -9.17 36.96
CA LEU A 113 -2.13 -9.52 38.39
C LEU A 113 -2.53 -8.30 39.22
N SER A 114 -3.38 -8.50 40.24
CA SER A 114 -3.67 -7.45 41.22
C SER A 114 -2.47 -7.25 42.17
N VAL A 115 -2.42 -6.13 42.88
CA VAL A 115 -1.33 -5.90 43.87
C VAL A 115 -1.28 -7.00 44.94
N PRO A 116 -2.41 -7.45 45.54
CA PRO A 116 -2.40 -8.62 46.42
C PRO A 116 -1.87 -9.90 45.79
N ASP A 117 -2.13 -10.15 44.50
CA ASP A 117 -1.61 -11.33 43.79
C ASP A 117 -0.11 -11.22 43.51
N ILE A 118 0.37 -10.01 43.19
CA ILE A 118 1.82 -9.74 43.04
C ILE A 118 2.53 -9.96 44.38
N ILE A 119 1.93 -9.50 45.49
CA ILE A 119 2.46 -9.75 46.84
C ILE A 119 2.61 -11.25 47.09
N ASP A 120 1.60 -12.06 46.77
CA ASP A 120 1.68 -13.53 46.92
C ASP A 120 2.77 -14.13 46.02
N GLU A 121 2.84 -13.73 44.76
CA GLU A 121 3.81 -14.24 43.79
C GLU A 121 5.25 -13.98 44.24
N VAL A 122 5.54 -12.78 44.75
CA VAL A 122 6.87 -12.42 45.28
C VAL A 122 7.15 -13.19 46.58
N LEU A 123 6.18 -13.28 47.48
CA LEU A 123 6.36 -13.91 48.79
C LEU A 123 6.44 -15.44 48.76
N ARG A 124 6.15 -16.10 47.64
CA ARG A 124 6.44 -17.53 47.44
C ARG A 124 7.91 -17.91 47.65
N ALA A 125 8.83 -16.98 47.44
CA ALA A 125 10.26 -17.20 47.70
C ALA A 125 10.62 -17.13 49.20
N TYR A 126 9.69 -16.69 50.05
CA TYR A 126 9.89 -16.46 51.49
C TYR A 126 8.83 -17.24 52.29
N PRO A 127 8.91 -18.58 52.36
CA PRO A 127 7.88 -19.43 52.96
C PRO A 127 7.65 -19.17 54.46
N ASP A 128 8.61 -18.55 55.15
CA ASP A 128 8.48 -18.17 56.56
C ASP A 128 7.57 -16.94 56.77
N VAL A 129 7.21 -16.22 55.70
CA VAL A 129 6.28 -15.09 55.76
C VAL A 129 4.85 -15.62 55.79
N VAL A 130 4.25 -15.67 56.99
CA VAL A 130 2.83 -15.97 57.15
C VAL A 130 2.02 -14.70 56.93
N LEU A 131 1.18 -14.68 55.89
CA LEU A 131 0.31 -13.56 55.53
C LEU A 131 -1.12 -13.75 56.03
N ASP A 132 -1.70 -12.69 56.60
CA ASP A 132 -3.14 -12.56 56.85
C ASP A 132 -3.67 -11.30 56.14
N LYS A 133 -4.49 -11.48 55.10
CA LYS A 133 -5.03 -10.38 54.29
C LYS A 133 -6.40 -9.96 54.81
N ARG A 134 -6.45 -8.81 55.48
CA ARG A 134 -7.67 -8.16 56.00
C ARG A 134 -8.02 -6.93 55.15
N LEU A 135 -8.22 -7.15 53.86
CA LEU A 135 -8.47 -6.09 52.87
C LEU A 135 -9.97 -5.97 52.58
N GLU A 136 -10.52 -4.76 52.66
CA GLU A 136 -11.93 -4.46 52.35
C GLU A 136 -12.11 -3.95 50.91
N GLY A 137 -11.06 -3.35 50.32
CA GLY A 137 -11.07 -2.80 48.97
C GLY A 137 -10.90 -3.83 47.85
N SER A 138 -11.32 -3.46 46.64
CA SER A 138 -11.15 -4.27 45.42
C SER A 138 -9.97 -3.76 44.58
N TYR A 139 -8.97 -4.60 44.30
CA TYR A 139 -7.76 -4.17 43.59
C TYR A 139 -7.76 -4.69 42.15
N PRO A 140 -7.94 -3.83 41.13
CA PRO A 140 -7.98 -4.30 39.75
C PRO A 140 -6.62 -4.86 39.32
N PRO A 141 -6.61 -5.92 38.49
CA PRO A 141 -5.38 -6.41 37.87
C PRO A 141 -4.67 -5.31 37.09
N ARG A 142 -3.34 -5.30 37.19
CA ARG A 142 -2.49 -4.41 36.39
C ARG A 142 -2.07 -5.13 35.12
N ASP A 143 -2.34 -4.54 33.96
CA ASP A 143 -1.91 -5.08 32.66
C ASP A 143 -0.39 -5.30 32.62
N TYR A 144 0.37 -4.40 33.26
CA TYR A 144 1.81 -4.42 33.28
C TYR A 144 2.35 -3.75 34.55
N CYS A 145 3.18 -4.47 35.31
CA CYS A 145 3.86 -3.96 36.48
C CYS A 145 5.28 -4.51 36.57
N VAL A 146 6.26 -3.64 36.74
CA VAL A 146 7.68 -3.96 36.69
C VAL A 146 8.33 -3.68 38.04
N GLN A 147 9.06 -4.68 38.55
CA GLN A 147 10.09 -4.50 39.56
C GLN A 147 11.41 -4.22 38.83
N PHE A 148 12.06 -3.09 39.13
CA PHE A 148 13.30 -2.70 38.45
C PHE A 148 14.30 -2.09 39.43
N GLU A 149 15.47 -2.72 39.58
CA GLU A 149 16.59 -2.28 40.43
C GLU A 149 16.20 -1.92 41.88
N GLU A 150 15.24 -2.67 42.42
CA GLU A 150 14.69 -2.49 43.76
C GLU A 150 14.57 -3.84 44.48
N SER A 151 14.72 -3.84 45.81
CA SER A 151 14.58 -5.06 46.60
C SER A 151 13.15 -5.59 46.54
N ASP A 152 12.96 -6.87 46.85
CA ASP A 152 11.61 -7.44 46.90
C ASP A 152 10.76 -6.71 47.95
N LEU A 153 11.35 -6.36 49.10
CA LEU A 153 10.65 -5.59 50.13
C LEU A 153 10.26 -4.20 49.64
N ASP A 154 11.18 -3.45 49.00
CA ASP A 154 10.89 -2.11 48.50
C ASP A 154 9.80 -2.14 47.42
N PHE A 155 9.85 -3.15 46.53
CA PHE A 155 8.82 -3.36 45.51
C PHE A 155 7.44 -3.57 46.13
N LEU A 156 7.34 -4.45 47.12
CA LEU A 156 6.09 -4.72 47.83
C LEU A 156 5.61 -3.48 48.60
N GLN A 157 6.51 -2.79 49.31
CA GLN A 157 6.17 -1.59 50.08
C GLN A 157 5.64 -0.47 49.19
N ARG A 158 6.30 -0.14 48.08
CA ARG A 158 5.79 0.92 47.20
C ARG A 158 4.44 0.59 46.57
N LEU A 159 4.16 -0.69 46.29
CA LEU A 159 2.86 -1.12 45.76
C LEU A 159 1.77 -1.04 46.83
N MET A 160 2.08 -1.47 48.06
CA MET A 160 1.19 -1.32 49.20
C MET A 160 0.89 0.17 49.48
N GLU A 161 1.91 1.01 49.49
CA GLU A 161 1.78 2.46 49.62
C GLU A 161 0.94 3.09 48.48
N GLU A 162 1.11 2.62 47.24
CA GLU A 162 0.35 3.06 46.05
C GLU A 162 -1.14 2.67 46.12
N GLU A 163 -1.49 1.59 46.80
CA GLU A 163 -2.87 1.13 46.95
C GLU A 163 -3.48 1.47 48.32
N GLY A 164 -2.72 2.16 49.19
CA GLY A 164 -3.16 2.51 50.55
C GLY A 164 -3.20 1.34 51.53
N ILE A 165 -2.57 0.22 51.17
CA ILE A 165 -2.42 -0.97 52.01
C ILE A 165 -1.30 -0.70 53.00
N PHE A 166 -1.57 -0.86 54.29
CA PHE A 166 -0.56 -0.89 55.33
C PHE A 166 -0.41 -2.31 55.86
N TYR A 167 0.68 -2.57 56.57
CA TYR A 167 0.90 -3.84 57.24
C TYR A 167 1.37 -3.68 58.68
N PHE A 168 1.17 -4.70 59.48
CA PHE A 168 1.65 -4.78 60.86
C PHE A 168 1.84 -6.24 61.25
N PHE A 169 2.37 -6.48 62.45
CA PHE A 169 2.71 -7.82 62.92
C PHE A 169 1.85 -8.19 64.13
N GLU A 170 1.30 -9.40 64.11
CA GLU A 170 0.66 -10.00 65.28
C GLU A 170 1.53 -11.14 65.79
N HIS A 171 2.01 -11.02 67.03
CA HIS A 171 2.90 -11.99 67.65
C HIS A 171 2.13 -12.98 68.52
N SER A 172 2.61 -14.21 68.54
CA SER A 172 2.13 -15.31 69.36
C SER A 172 3.32 -16.16 69.82
N GLN A 173 3.06 -17.15 70.68
CA GLN A 173 4.08 -18.12 71.08
C GLN A 173 4.65 -18.90 69.87
N ASP A 174 3.79 -19.16 68.87
CA ASP A 174 4.13 -20.00 67.72
C ASP A 174 4.72 -19.21 66.54
N GLY A 175 4.78 -17.88 66.62
CA GLY A 175 5.29 -17.05 65.52
C GLY A 175 4.67 -15.67 65.45
N HIS A 176 5.08 -14.91 64.44
CA HIS A 176 4.44 -13.67 64.04
C HIS A 176 3.77 -13.81 62.67
N VAL A 177 2.65 -13.12 62.51
CA VAL A 177 1.89 -13.03 61.25
C VAL A 177 2.02 -11.63 60.70
N THR A 178 2.29 -11.51 59.41
CA THR A 178 2.26 -10.24 58.67
C THR A 178 0.83 -9.99 58.22
N VAL A 179 0.16 -9.03 58.85
CA VAL A 179 -1.22 -8.67 58.52
C VAL A 179 -1.21 -7.54 57.49
N LEU A 180 -1.85 -7.72 56.34
CA LEU A 180 -2.09 -6.68 55.35
C LEU A 180 -3.50 -6.11 55.55
N ALA A 181 -3.63 -4.80 55.58
CA ALA A 181 -4.91 -4.13 55.84
C ALA A 181 -5.01 -2.80 55.07
N ASP A 182 -6.23 -2.38 54.75
CA ASP A 182 -6.54 -1.12 54.08
C ASP A 182 -7.63 -0.32 54.79
N ALA A 183 -8.03 -0.74 55.98
CA ALA A 183 -9.02 -0.06 56.81
C ALA A 183 -8.67 -0.19 58.30
N ASN A 184 -8.95 0.86 59.08
CA ASN A 184 -8.68 0.89 60.52
C ASN A 184 -9.39 -0.26 61.27
N ALA A 185 -10.51 -0.79 60.74
CA ALA A 185 -11.26 -1.89 61.34
C ALA A 185 -10.42 -3.18 61.48
N ALA A 186 -9.41 -3.38 60.62
CA ALA A 186 -8.50 -4.53 60.70
C ALA A 186 -7.57 -4.48 61.93
N MET A 187 -7.35 -3.29 62.52
CA MET A 187 -6.60 -3.10 63.75
C MET A 187 -7.48 -3.44 64.96
N LYS A 188 -7.44 -4.72 65.35
CA LYS A 188 -8.27 -5.26 66.43
C LYS A 188 -7.87 -4.67 67.80
N PRO A 189 -8.79 -4.63 68.78
CA PRO A 189 -8.46 -4.27 70.16
C PRO A 189 -7.28 -5.08 70.71
N ALA A 190 -6.44 -4.47 71.54
CA ALA A 190 -5.37 -5.19 72.23
C ALA A 190 -5.97 -6.34 73.08
N PRO A 191 -5.47 -7.58 72.96
CA PRO A 191 -6.01 -8.72 73.71
C PRO A 191 -6.02 -8.47 75.22
N GLY A 192 -7.17 -8.66 75.87
CA GLY A 192 -7.34 -8.42 77.31
C GLY A 192 -7.25 -6.96 77.75
N ALA A 193 -7.12 -6.02 76.81
CA ALA A 193 -6.81 -4.61 77.07
C ALA A 193 -7.54 -3.67 76.09
N GLY A 194 -8.83 -3.90 75.88
CA GLY A 194 -9.67 -3.04 75.04
C GLY A 194 -9.82 -1.62 75.59
N GLU A 195 -9.63 -1.44 76.90
CA GLU A 195 -9.60 -0.17 77.61
C GLU A 195 -8.29 -0.07 78.40
N ILE A 196 -7.61 1.08 78.35
CA ILE A 196 -6.35 1.34 79.06
C ILE A 196 -6.51 2.61 79.90
N ALA A 197 -6.19 2.50 81.19
CA ALA A 197 -6.25 3.61 82.11
C ALA A 197 -5.08 4.59 81.89
N TYR A 198 -5.37 5.88 81.97
CA TYR A 198 -4.39 6.94 82.17
C TYR A 198 -4.20 7.20 83.67
N GLU A 199 -3.00 6.93 84.16
CA GLU A 199 -2.61 7.08 85.56
C GLU A 199 -1.33 7.94 85.59
N PRO A 200 -1.42 9.27 85.80
CA PRO A 200 -0.23 10.11 85.83
C PRO A 200 0.68 9.72 87.01
N ASP A 201 1.99 9.72 86.77
CA ASP A 201 2.97 9.29 87.78
C ASP A 201 2.81 10.06 89.11
N SER A 202 2.54 9.31 90.18
CA SER A 202 2.47 9.84 91.54
C SER A 202 3.66 9.34 92.36
N PRO A 203 4.49 10.21 92.96
CA PRO A 203 5.68 9.83 93.73
C PRO A 203 5.42 8.93 94.97
N SER A 204 4.15 8.79 95.37
CA SER A 204 3.74 8.21 96.65
C SER A 204 3.35 6.73 96.61
N ALA A 205 3.23 6.10 95.44
CA ALA A 205 3.05 4.65 95.30
C ALA A 205 3.37 4.19 93.86
N PRO A 206 4.44 3.38 93.65
CA PRO A 206 4.58 2.63 92.40
C PRO A 206 3.36 1.70 92.27
N ARG A 207 2.65 1.78 91.15
CA ARG A 207 1.46 0.95 90.91
C ARG A 207 1.82 -0.23 90.02
N GLU A 208 1.32 -1.40 90.38
CA GLU A 208 1.46 -2.59 89.54
C GLU A 208 0.30 -2.61 88.53
N GLY A 209 0.60 -2.79 87.23
CA GLY A 209 -0.42 -2.93 86.20
C GLY A 209 -0.04 -2.34 84.84
N ASP A 210 -0.99 -2.44 83.90
CA ASP A 210 -0.88 -1.92 82.54
C ASP A 210 -1.61 -0.57 82.42
N TYR A 211 -0.86 0.52 82.41
CA TYR A 211 -1.41 1.88 82.32
C TYR A 211 -0.51 2.81 81.49
N LEU A 212 -1.05 3.96 81.10
CA LEU A 212 -0.31 5.05 80.46
C LEU A 212 -0.10 6.18 81.46
N THR A 213 1.14 6.67 81.58
CA THR A 213 1.55 7.74 82.49
C THR A 213 1.70 9.08 81.78
N GLY A 214 2.07 9.04 80.49
CA GLY A 214 2.18 10.22 79.62
C GLY A 214 1.20 10.14 78.46
N TRP A 215 0.51 11.26 78.18
CA TRP A 215 -0.38 11.42 77.03
C TRP A 215 -0.28 12.83 76.48
N VAL A 216 0.30 12.98 75.28
CA VAL A 216 0.60 14.26 74.65
C VAL A 216 0.00 14.32 73.25
N PRO A 217 -1.27 14.76 73.11
CA PRO A 217 -1.91 14.93 71.82
C PRO A 217 -1.34 16.14 71.07
N ARG A 218 -1.20 16.02 69.76
CA ARG A 218 -0.72 17.06 68.84
C ARG A 218 -1.53 17.04 67.55
N ALA A 219 -1.76 18.22 66.99
CA ALA A 219 -2.38 18.40 65.69
C ALA A 219 -1.46 19.22 64.77
N SER A 220 -1.56 19.01 63.45
CA SER A 220 -0.76 19.70 62.44
C SER A 220 -1.58 20.03 61.20
N VAL A 221 -1.32 21.17 60.54
CA VAL A 221 -2.03 21.56 59.31
C VAL A 221 -1.73 20.56 58.18
N ARG A 222 -2.78 20.04 57.55
CA ARG A 222 -2.70 19.16 56.36
C ARG A 222 -3.48 19.76 55.18
N ILE A 223 -3.26 19.18 54.00
CA ILE A 223 -4.06 19.52 52.82
C ILE A 223 -5.50 19.05 53.01
N GLY A 224 -6.45 19.81 52.47
CA GLY A 224 -7.87 19.46 52.46
C GLY A 224 -8.36 19.04 51.07
N GLY A 225 -7.51 19.16 50.04
CA GLY A 225 -7.80 18.72 48.69
C GLY A 225 -6.64 17.95 48.07
N PHE A 226 -6.95 16.98 47.21
CA PHE A 226 -5.99 16.30 46.34
C PHE A 226 -6.59 16.12 44.95
N ALA A 227 -5.82 16.45 43.92
CA ALA A 227 -6.22 16.31 42.52
C ALA A 227 -5.14 15.55 41.74
N GLN A 228 -5.56 14.74 40.77
CA GLN A 228 -4.64 14.03 39.88
C GLN A 228 -5.31 13.74 38.54
N THR A 229 -4.49 13.53 37.52
CA THR A 229 -4.99 13.13 36.20
C THR A 229 -3.98 12.24 35.48
N ASP A 230 -4.39 11.66 34.37
CA ASP A 230 -3.56 10.81 33.52
C ASP A 230 -4.00 10.94 32.05
N TYR A 231 -3.35 10.20 31.16
CA TYR A 231 -3.69 10.16 29.74
C TYR A 231 -3.89 8.72 29.25
N ASP A 232 -5.08 8.43 28.73
CA ASP A 232 -5.38 7.18 28.03
C ASP A 232 -5.43 7.44 26.51
N PHE A 233 -4.49 6.84 25.78
CA PHE A 233 -4.45 6.97 24.32
C PHE A 233 -5.60 6.22 23.61
N LEU A 234 -6.25 5.26 24.28
CA LEU A 234 -7.45 4.58 23.76
C LEU A 234 -8.68 5.49 23.84
N LYS A 235 -8.67 6.44 24.78
CA LYS A 235 -9.74 7.41 25.02
C LYS A 235 -9.15 8.82 25.17
N PRO A 236 -8.52 9.37 24.12
CA PRO A 236 -7.66 10.56 24.23
C PRO A 236 -8.40 11.85 24.62
N SER A 237 -9.73 11.89 24.47
CA SER A 237 -10.58 13.02 24.86
C SER A 237 -11.27 12.83 26.20
N SER A 238 -11.09 11.70 26.88
CA SER A 238 -11.69 11.45 28.18
C SER A 238 -11.06 12.34 29.24
N ASP A 239 -11.90 13.00 30.04
CA ASP A 239 -11.45 13.72 31.23
C ASP A 239 -11.19 12.70 32.35
N LEU A 240 -9.91 12.53 32.66
CA LEU A 240 -9.44 11.67 33.75
C LEU A 240 -9.07 12.48 35.00
N MET A 241 -9.52 13.73 35.12
CA MET A 241 -9.31 14.52 36.33
C MET A 241 -10.10 13.92 37.50
N ALA A 242 -9.38 13.39 38.48
CA ALA A 242 -9.93 12.83 39.71
C ALA A 242 -9.58 13.74 40.90
N THR A 243 -10.58 14.04 41.74
CA THR A 243 -10.42 14.98 42.85
C THR A 243 -11.03 14.43 44.14
N ALA A 244 -10.39 14.72 45.27
CA ALA A 244 -10.92 14.47 46.60
C ALA A 244 -10.80 15.74 47.45
N SER A 245 -11.86 16.12 48.16
CA SER A 245 -11.88 17.32 49.00
C SER A 245 -12.61 17.05 50.32
N ARG A 246 -11.89 17.19 51.43
CA ARG A 246 -12.35 16.95 52.82
C ARG A 246 -11.61 17.88 53.81
N PRO A 247 -11.84 19.20 53.78
CA PRO A 247 -11.23 20.13 54.74
C PRO A 247 -11.74 19.89 56.18
N GLU A 248 -10.86 19.97 57.18
CA GLU A 248 -11.15 19.73 58.62
C GLU A 248 -11.84 20.92 59.32
N GLY A 249 -11.92 22.09 58.67
CA GLY A 249 -12.58 23.30 59.16
C GLY A 249 -11.66 24.34 59.83
N HIS A 250 -10.35 24.15 59.83
CA HIS A 250 -9.39 25.08 60.44
C HIS A 250 -8.78 26.05 59.43
N ALA A 251 -8.19 27.16 59.91
CA ALA A 251 -7.48 28.08 59.03
C ALA A 251 -6.31 27.37 58.32
N GLY A 252 -6.29 27.38 56.98
CA GLY A 252 -5.22 26.82 56.16
C GLY A 252 -5.43 25.41 55.60
N ASP A 253 -6.59 24.79 55.83
CA ASP A 253 -6.94 23.45 55.31
C ASP A 253 -7.39 23.43 53.84
N ARG A 254 -7.69 24.58 53.22
CA ARG A 254 -8.15 24.65 51.81
C ARG A 254 -7.04 24.46 50.76
N ARG A 255 -5.83 24.09 51.17
CA ARG A 255 -4.71 23.84 50.26
C ARG A 255 -4.90 22.51 49.55
N GLU A 256 -4.64 22.49 48.25
CA GLU A 256 -4.70 21.30 47.40
C GLU A 256 -3.30 20.87 46.96
N ALA A 257 -3.07 19.55 46.89
CA ALA A 257 -1.92 18.96 46.21
C ALA A 257 -2.35 18.39 44.85
N TYR A 258 -1.52 18.57 43.81
CA TYR A 258 -1.77 18.06 42.47
C TYR A 258 -0.65 17.11 42.00
N LEU A 259 -1.02 16.00 41.36
CA LEU A 259 -0.08 14.99 40.87
C LEU A 259 -0.36 14.60 39.40
N TYR A 260 0.70 14.53 38.59
CA TYR A 260 0.71 13.89 37.28
C TYR A 260 2.01 13.07 37.11
N PRO A 261 1.95 11.83 36.59
CA PRO A 261 0.75 11.07 36.27
C PRO A 261 0.07 10.45 37.51
N GLY A 262 -1.26 10.37 37.49
CA GLY A 262 -2.10 9.80 38.56
C GLY A 262 -2.26 8.28 38.51
N ARG A 263 -1.67 7.62 37.52
CA ARG A 263 -1.58 6.16 37.35
C ARG A 263 -2.92 5.43 37.29
N HIS A 264 -3.90 6.01 36.60
CA HIS A 264 -5.21 5.41 36.39
C HIS A 264 -5.71 5.71 34.98
N LEU A 265 -6.37 4.73 34.35
CA LEU A 265 -7.02 4.89 33.04
C LEU A 265 -8.55 4.87 33.15
N GLU A 266 -9.06 4.71 34.37
CA GLU A 266 -10.48 4.73 34.69
C GLU A 266 -10.76 5.75 35.80
N LEU A 267 -11.77 6.58 35.61
CA LEU A 267 -12.13 7.65 36.55
C LEU A 267 -12.44 7.11 37.96
N GLY A 268 -13.19 6.01 38.06
CA GLY A 268 -13.53 5.41 39.36
C GLY A 268 -12.31 4.94 40.17
N ARG A 269 -11.25 4.46 39.50
CA ARG A 269 -9.97 4.17 40.16
C ARG A 269 -9.23 5.45 40.52
N GLY A 270 -9.25 6.45 39.65
CA GLY A 270 -8.68 7.78 39.89
C GLY A 270 -9.24 8.43 41.16
N ASP A 271 -10.57 8.43 41.32
CA ASP A 271 -11.27 8.99 42.48
C ASP A 271 -10.90 8.26 43.77
N ARG A 272 -10.86 6.93 43.73
CA ARG A 272 -10.42 6.13 44.88
C ARG A 272 -8.98 6.46 45.28
N LEU A 273 -8.07 6.50 44.30
CA LEU A 273 -6.67 6.84 44.57
C LEU A 273 -6.53 8.28 45.09
N ALA A 274 -7.28 9.25 44.57
CA ALA A 274 -7.27 10.63 45.07
C ALA A 274 -7.75 10.70 46.53
N GLY A 275 -8.78 9.91 46.86
CA GLY A 275 -9.25 9.74 48.24
C GLY A 275 -8.17 9.14 49.15
N ILE A 276 -7.49 8.09 48.71
CA ILE A 276 -6.38 7.46 49.45
C ILE A 276 -5.23 8.45 49.65
N ARG A 277 -4.86 9.24 48.64
CA ARG A 277 -3.78 10.25 48.78
C ARG A 277 -4.15 11.38 49.73
N LEU A 278 -5.42 11.80 49.73
CA LEU A 278 -5.90 12.77 50.70
C LEU A 278 -5.88 12.19 52.12
N GLU A 279 -6.36 10.96 52.30
CA GLU A 279 -6.31 10.23 53.58
C GLU A 279 -4.87 10.01 54.06
N GLU A 280 -3.92 9.70 53.17
CA GLU A 280 -2.49 9.64 53.47
C GLU A 280 -1.96 10.95 54.05
N ALA A 281 -2.23 12.06 53.36
CA ALA A 281 -1.77 13.36 53.83
C ALA A 281 -2.43 13.77 55.16
N GLN A 282 -3.71 13.42 55.35
CA GLN A 282 -4.49 13.70 56.55
C GLN A 282 -4.23 12.71 57.68
N ALA A 283 -3.66 11.53 57.40
CA ALA A 283 -3.43 10.50 58.40
C ALA A 283 -2.61 11.04 59.56
N ALA A 284 -1.67 11.95 59.31
CA ALA A 284 -0.82 12.59 60.33
C ALA A 284 -1.33 13.96 60.82
N PHE A 285 -2.60 14.27 60.58
CA PHE A 285 -3.27 15.46 61.12
C PHE A 285 -3.20 15.47 62.65
N GLU A 286 -3.69 14.40 63.30
CA GLU A 286 -3.59 14.19 64.74
C GLU A 286 -2.69 13.00 65.09
N ARG A 287 -1.82 13.22 66.08
CA ARG A 287 -0.91 12.22 66.64
C ARG A 287 -0.82 12.41 68.14
N VAL A 288 -0.75 11.32 68.87
CA VAL A 288 -0.54 11.33 70.31
C VAL A 288 0.78 10.63 70.62
N ALA A 289 1.67 11.29 71.34
CA ALA A 289 2.78 10.61 71.99
C ALA A 289 2.32 10.13 73.37
N ALA A 290 2.39 8.82 73.62
CA ALA A 290 2.02 8.23 74.90
C ALA A 290 3.19 7.42 75.48
N GLU A 291 3.27 7.30 76.79
CA GLU A 291 4.26 6.44 77.45
C GLU A 291 3.68 5.81 78.73
N GLY A 292 4.22 4.66 79.12
CA GLY A 292 3.78 3.94 80.32
C GLY A 292 4.25 2.49 80.35
N THR A 293 3.53 1.67 81.10
CA THR A 293 3.84 0.25 81.35
C THR A 293 2.88 -0.70 80.64
N ALA A 294 1.92 -0.19 79.85
CA ALA A 294 0.89 -0.98 79.18
C ALA A 294 1.47 -2.03 78.21
N ARG A 295 1.64 -3.25 78.71
CA ARG A 295 2.22 -4.38 77.98
C ARG A 295 1.40 -4.77 76.77
N PRO A 296 0.06 -4.88 76.76
CA PRO A 296 -0.67 -5.38 75.59
C PRO A 296 -0.62 -4.48 74.34
N LEU A 297 -0.17 -3.22 74.46
CA LEU A 297 -0.22 -2.24 73.36
C LEU A 297 0.97 -2.38 72.40
N GLY A 298 0.66 -2.61 71.12
CA GLY A 298 1.65 -2.61 70.03
C GLY A 298 1.05 -2.20 68.70
N PRO A 299 1.88 -1.89 67.69
CA PRO A 299 1.40 -1.36 66.42
C PRO A 299 0.41 -2.28 65.71
N GLY A 300 -0.62 -1.69 65.11
CA GLY A 300 -1.71 -2.47 64.50
C GLY A 300 -2.78 -2.95 65.49
N ARG A 301 -2.71 -2.52 66.76
CA ARG A 301 -3.79 -2.68 67.74
C ARG A 301 -4.55 -1.39 67.95
N SER A 302 -5.81 -1.51 68.38
CA SER A 302 -6.60 -0.40 68.90
C SER A 302 -6.84 -0.53 70.41
N PHE A 303 -7.15 0.56 71.09
CA PHE A 303 -7.60 0.57 72.49
C PHE A 303 -8.43 1.82 72.76
N THR A 304 -9.24 1.81 73.82
CA THR A 304 -9.94 2.99 74.32
C THR A 304 -9.16 3.56 75.50
N LEU A 305 -8.84 4.86 75.46
CA LEU A 305 -8.22 5.54 76.61
C LEU A 305 -9.31 5.84 77.65
N ALA A 306 -9.02 5.61 78.93
CA ALA A 306 -9.91 5.97 80.03
C ALA A 306 -9.20 6.80 81.09
N GLY A 307 -9.91 7.75 81.71
CA GLY A 307 -9.41 8.51 82.84
C GLY A 307 -8.47 9.68 82.52
N PHE A 308 -8.32 10.07 81.24
CA PHE A 308 -7.56 11.28 80.89
C PHE A 308 -8.37 12.56 81.18
N PRO A 309 -7.77 13.64 81.73
CA PRO A 309 -8.51 14.86 82.10
C PRO A 309 -9.25 15.57 80.95
N ARG A 310 -8.81 15.39 79.70
CA ARG A 310 -9.47 15.94 78.52
C ARG A 310 -10.40 14.88 77.92
N GLU A 311 -11.70 15.04 78.14
CA GLU A 311 -12.70 14.02 77.77
C GLU A 311 -12.68 13.60 76.29
N ALA A 312 -12.36 14.52 75.37
CA ALA A 312 -12.25 14.21 73.95
C ALA A 312 -11.14 13.20 73.60
N GLU A 313 -10.18 12.97 74.51
CA GLU A 313 -9.12 11.98 74.33
C GLU A 313 -9.53 10.58 74.84
N ASN A 314 -10.58 10.47 75.67
CA ASN A 314 -11.10 9.21 76.20
C ASN A 314 -11.94 8.46 75.15
N ASP A 315 -11.33 8.20 74.00
CA ASP A 315 -11.95 7.57 72.82
C ASP A 315 -11.05 6.43 72.31
N ARG A 316 -11.47 5.77 71.23
CA ARG A 316 -10.73 4.72 70.56
C ARG A 316 -9.54 5.29 69.78
N HIS A 317 -8.35 4.76 70.06
CA HIS A 317 -7.10 5.08 69.41
C HIS A 317 -6.48 3.86 68.74
N LEU A 318 -5.65 4.12 67.73
CA LEU A 318 -4.82 3.15 67.02
C LEU A 318 -3.37 3.35 67.45
N VAL A 319 -2.66 2.26 67.73
CA VAL A 319 -1.23 2.29 67.96
C VAL A 319 -0.53 2.18 66.61
N LEU A 320 0.24 3.22 66.24
CA LEU A 320 0.94 3.31 64.96
C LEU A 320 2.42 2.95 65.07
N SER A 321 3.07 3.31 66.17
CA SER A 321 4.43 2.85 66.47
C SER A 321 4.62 2.66 67.96
N ALA A 322 5.61 1.83 68.30
CA ALA A 322 5.98 1.55 69.67
C ALA A 322 7.48 1.38 69.80
N ARG A 323 8.04 1.93 70.87
CA ARG A 323 9.43 1.73 71.29
C ARG A 323 9.42 1.09 72.66
N TYR A 324 10.01 -0.10 72.72
CA TYR A 324 10.05 -0.93 73.90
C TYR A 324 11.41 -0.82 74.58
N ARG A 325 11.39 -0.75 75.90
CA ARG A 325 12.58 -0.90 76.74
C ARG A 325 12.23 -1.86 77.88
N MET A 326 12.92 -2.99 77.90
CA MET A 326 12.67 -4.05 78.87
C MET A 326 13.99 -4.49 79.51
N TRP A 327 13.97 -4.86 80.80
CA TRP A 327 15.13 -5.42 81.50
C TRP A 327 14.69 -6.41 82.60
N ASP A 328 15.51 -7.42 82.86
CA ASP A 328 15.32 -8.32 84.00
C ASP A 328 16.01 -7.73 85.24
N ASP A 329 15.23 -7.30 86.24
CA ASP A 329 15.75 -6.74 87.48
C ASP A 329 16.45 -7.78 88.36
N GLN A 330 16.11 -9.08 88.22
CA GLN A 330 16.75 -10.17 88.98
C GLN A 330 18.21 -10.37 88.57
N VAL A 331 18.55 -10.08 87.31
CA VAL A 331 19.94 -10.10 86.82
C VAL A 331 20.70 -8.84 87.28
N ARG A 332 20.00 -7.72 87.48
CA ARG A 332 20.58 -6.41 87.83
C ARG A 332 20.81 -6.22 89.33
N ALA A 333 20.05 -6.91 90.19
CA ALA A 333 20.16 -6.86 91.64
C ALA A 333 21.57 -7.21 92.20
N GLY A 334 22.43 -7.85 91.40
CA GLY A 334 23.85 -8.12 91.73
C GLY A 334 24.84 -7.00 91.39
N GLN A 335 24.42 -5.94 90.67
CA GLN A 335 25.28 -4.82 90.26
C GLN A 335 24.89 -3.54 91.02
N ARG A 336 25.87 -2.84 91.62
CA ARG A 336 25.66 -1.66 92.48
C ARG A 336 24.63 -0.69 91.91
N ALA A 337 23.52 -0.54 92.63
CA ALA A 337 22.43 0.40 92.38
C ALA A 337 22.94 1.86 92.40
N GLY A 338 23.14 2.44 91.21
CA GLY A 338 23.20 3.88 91.02
C GLY A 338 21.78 4.43 90.83
N GLN A 339 21.45 5.49 91.56
CA GLN A 339 20.16 6.16 91.57
C GLN A 339 19.75 6.67 90.17
N GLU A 340 18.87 5.96 89.47
CA GLU A 340 18.04 6.53 88.40
C GLU A 340 16.80 5.63 88.19
N GLY A 341 15.60 6.18 88.42
CA GLY A 341 14.31 5.67 87.96
C GLY A 341 13.94 4.23 88.36
N ARG A 342 13.43 4.05 89.60
CA ARG A 342 12.72 2.82 89.99
C ARG A 342 11.36 2.78 89.28
N ASP A 343 11.29 2.05 88.17
CA ASP A 343 10.04 1.48 87.68
C ASP A 343 10.03 -0.02 88.08
N PRO A 344 9.12 -0.50 88.94
CA PRO A 344 9.23 -1.80 89.59
C PRO A 344 9.16 -3.02 88.65
N LEU A 345 8.69 -2.86 87.41
CA LEU A 345 8.25 -3.96 86.54
C LEU A 345 9.14 -4.24 85.31
N GLY A 346 10.30 -3.59 85.19
CA GLY A 346 11.26 -3.93 84.12
C GLY A 346 10.78 -3.76 82.68
N TYR A 347 9.66 -3.04 82.45
CA TYR A 347 9.03 -2.86 81.14
C TYR A 347 8.55 -1.40 80.98
N HIS A 348 8.95 -0.76 79.90
CA HIS A 348 8.48 0.57 79.53
C HIS A 348 8.21 0.63 78.02
N VAL A 349 7.12 1.30 77.64
CA VAL A 349 6.76 1.51 76.23
C VAL A 349 6.46 2.98 75.96
N ARG A 350 6.98 3.47 74.83
CA ARG A 350 6.60 4.74 74.22
C ARG A 350 5.84 4.47 72.94
N LEU A 351 4.69 5.09 72.79
CA LEU A 351 3.77 4.85 71.69
C LEU A 351 3.55 6.13 70.90
N VAL A 352 3.34 5.97 69.59
CA VAL A 352 2.69 6.98 68.76
C VAL A 352 1.32 6.44 68.39
N CYS A 353 0.28 7.13 68.85
CA CYS A 353 -1.11 6.76 68.60
C CYS A 353 -1.78 7.77 67.66
N ALA A 354 -2.92 7.37 67.11
CA ALA A 354 -3.82 8.24 66.36
C ALA A 354 -5.28 7.93 66.69
N PRO A 355 -6.18 8.92 66.67
CA PRO A 355 -7.61 8.67 66.83
C PRO A 355 -8.13 7.70 65.76
N ALA A 356 -8.90 6.68 66.16
CA ALA A 356 -9.39 5.66 65.23
C ALA A 356 -10.36 6.20 64.17
N ARG A 357 -10.95 7.39 64.41
CA ARG A 357 -11.80 8.12 63.46
C ARG A 357 -11.06 8.64 62.23
N ILE A 358 -9.73 8.85 62.32
CA ILE A 358 -8.93 9.33 61.19
C ILE A 358 -8.43 8.10 60.43
N PRO A 359 -8.81 7.90 59.15
CA PRO A 359 -8.32 6.79 58.35
C PRO A 359 -6.79 6.79 58.30
N PHE A 360 -6.17 5.64 58.59
CA PHE A 360 -4.74 5.49 58.42
C PHE A 360 -4.44 4.99 57.00
N ARG A 361 -3.49 5.67 56.35
CA ARG A 361 -2.82 5.20 55.13
C ARG A 361 -1.31 5.30 55.35
N PRO A 362 -0.53 4.39 54.78
CA PRO A 362 0.93 4.49 54.85
C PRO A 362 1.41 5.72 54.08
N GLU A 363 2.42 6.40 54.62
CA GLU A 363 3.16 7.43 53.87
C GLU A 363 3.93 6.78 52.72
N ARG A 364 3.96 7.42 51.55
CA ARG A 364 4.76 6.96 50.41
C ARG A 364 6.26 7.21 50.59
N ARG A 365 6.90 6.43 51.47
CA ARG A 365 8.33 6.53 51.78
C ARG A 365 9.19 5.77 50.77
N THR A 366 8.65 4.71 50.19
CA THR A 366 9.40 3.82 49.32
C THR A 366 9.39 4.36 47.90
N LEU A 367 10.53 4.93 47.50
CA LEU A 367 10.66 5.56 46.20
C LEU A 367 10.72 4.50 45.09
N ARG A 368 9.89 4.70 44.07
CA ARG A 368 10.04 3.98 42.81
C ARG A 368 11.38 4.36 42.17
N ARG A 369 12.14 3.36 41.71
CA ARG A 369 13.34 3.58 40.90
C ARG A 369 12.94 4.07 39.50
N PRO A 370 13.37 5.27 39.08
CA PRO A 370 13.08 5.75 37.73
C PRO A 370 14.02 5.10 36.71
N MET A 371 13.49 4.86 35.51
CA MET A 371 14.27 4.54 34.33
C MET A 371 15.07 5.77 33.94
N ARG A 372 16.40 5.69 34.06
CA ARG A 372 17.31 6.84 33.87
C ARG A 372 17.41 7.31 32.41
N GLY A 373 17.00 6.47 31.46
CA GLY A 373 17.05 6.73 30.04
C GLY A 373 16.56 5.53 29.23
N PRO A 374 16.57 5.65 27.90
CA PRO A 374 16.10 4.60 27.02
C PRO A 374 17.01 3.37 27.09
N GLN A 375 16.42 2.21 26.81
CA GLN A 375 17.09 0.91 26.71
C GLN A 375 16.79 0.28 25.35
N THR A 376 17.53 -0.74 24.95
CA THR A 376 17.17 -1.55 23.79
C THR A 376 16.46 -2.84 24.21
N ALA A 377 15.59 -3.33 23.33
CA ALA A 377 14.83 -4.56 23.50
C ALA A 377 14.62 -5.23 22.13
N VAL A 378 14.31 -6.53 22.15
CA VAL A 378 14.02 -7.30 20.93
C VAL A 378 12.51 -7.44 20.78
N VAL A 379 11.98 -7.19 19.59
CA VAL A 379 10.56 -7.39 19.29
C VAL A 379 10.23 -8.88 19.28
N VAL A 380 9.13 -9.27 19.92
CA VAL A 380 8.73 -10.68 20.11
C VAL A 380 7.24 -10.89 19.81
N GLY A 381 6.85 -12.14 19.60
CA GLY A 381 5.47 -12.51 19.31
C GLY A 381 5.27 -14.03 19.28
N PRO A 382 4.11 -14.51 18.79
CA PRO A 382 3.82 -15.94 18.70
C PRO A 382 4.82 -16.67 17.78
N ALA A 383 5.09 -17.94 18.09
CA ALA A 383 5.94 -18.78 17.26
C ALA A 383 5.43 -18.85 15.81
N GLY A 384 6.34 -18.71 14.84
CA GLY A 384 6.03 -18.76 13.40
C GLY A 384 5.52 -17.46 12.79
N ALA A 385 5.23 -16.42 13.58
CA ALA A 385 4.89 -15.10 13.07
C ALA A 385 6.15 -14.27 12.77
N GLU A 386 6.12 -13.46 11.71
CA GLU A 386 7.15 -12.42 11.45
C GLU A 386 6.74 -11.05 12.00
N ILE A 387 5.43 -10.80 12.11
CA ILE A 387 4.85 -9.53 12.54
C ILE A 387 3.77 -9.84 13.57
N TYR A 388 3.85 -9.21 14.74
CA TYR A 388 2.83 -9.30 15.78
C TYR A 388 2.51 -7.91 16.31
N THR A 389 1.32 -7.42 15.93
CA THR A 389 0.84 -6.06 16.19
C THR A 389 -0.65 -6.07 16.45
N ASP A 390 -1.15 -5.00 17.05
CA ASP A 390 -2.58 -4.76 17.25
C ASP A 390 -3.10 -3.57 16.40
N GLU A 391 -4.36 -3.19 16.64
CA GLU A 391 -5.06 -2.09 15.94
C GLU A 391 -4.42 -0.70 16.11
N HIS A 392 -3.48 -0.56 17.06
CA HIS A 392 -2.77 0.68 17.35
C HIS A 392 -1.30 0.65 16.92
N ALA A 393 -0.92 -0.32 16.08
CA ALA A 393 0.46 -0.52 15.62
C ALA A 393 1.47 -0.71 16.77
N ARG A 394 1.02 -1.29 17.89
CA ARG A 394 1.87 -1.61 19.05
C ARG A 394 2.54 -2.95 18.85
N VAL A 395 3.71 -3.14 19.43
CA VAL A 395 4.45 -4.41 19.40
C VAL A 395 4.74 -4.89 20.81
N LYS A 396 5.08 -6.17 20.96
CA LYS A 396 5.62 -6.71 22.22
C LYS A 396 7.15 -6.83 22.12
N VAL A 397 7.82 -6.67 23.26
CA VAL A 397 9.28 -6.67 23.34
C VAL A 397 9.77 -7.57 24.48
N GLN A 398 11.00 -8.06 24.35
CA GLN A 398 11.74 -8.71 25.43
C GLN A 398 12.91 -7.79 25.78
N PHE A 399 12.95 -7.30 27.02
CA PHE A 399 14.09 -6.58 27.56
C PHE A 399 15.25 -7.54 27.88
N PHE A 400 16.49 -7.06 27.76
CA PHE A 400 17.68 -7.89 28.03
C PHE A 400 17.88 -8.26 29.50
N TRP A 401 17.33 -7.46 30.42
CA TRP A 401 17.34 -7.76 31.86
C TRP A 401 16.22 -8.70 32.30
N ASP A 402 15.19 -8.90 31.47
CA ASP A 402 14.11 -9.83 31.79
C ASP A 402 14.58 -11.27 31.54
N ARG A 403 14.96 -11.91 32.65
CA ARG A 403 15.44 -13.30 32.69
C ARG A 403 14.31 -14.34 32.70
N LYS A 404 13.07 -13.95 33.01
CA LYS A 404 11.93 -14.88 33.13
C LYS A 404 11.10 -14.93 31.85
N GLY A 405 11.18 -13.90 31.00
CA GLY A 405 10.54 -13.90 29.69
C GLY A 405 11.09 -14.99 28.78
N ARG A 406 10.21 -15.54 27.94
CA ARG A 406 10.50 -16.67 27.05
C ARG A 406 10.73 -16.25 25.60
N ARG A 407 10.85 -14.93 25.36
CA ARG A 407 10.88 -14.32 24.02
C ARG A 407 9.66 -14.68 23.17
N ASP A 408 8.47 -14.59 23.76
CA ASP A 408 7.20 -14.95 23.13
C ASP A 408 6.15 -13.83 23.25
N ALA A 409 4.92 -14.10 22.84
CA ALA A 409 3.81 -13.13 22.94
C ALA A 409 3.43 -12.74 24.39
N HIS A 410 4.06 -13.31 25.42
CA HIS A 410 3.78 -13.06 26.83
C HIS A 410 4.93 -12.36 27.55
N SER A 411 6.01 -12.00 26.84
CA SER A 411 7.17 -11.30 27.41
C SER A 411 6.87 -9.91 27.95
N SER A 412 5.98 -9.15 27.30
CA SER A 412 5.61 -7.80 27.73
C SER A 412 4.15 -7.46 27.42
N CYS A 413 3.71 -6.30 27.90
CA CYS A 413 2.52 -5.63 27.38
C CYS A 413 2.73 -5.15 25.93
N PHE A 414 1.65 -4.67 25.30
CA PHE A 414 1.75 -3.98 24.03
C PHE A 414 2.35 -2.58 24.21
N VAL A 415 3.46 -2.33 23.52
CA VAL A 415 4.25 -1.11 23.58
C VAL A 415 4.00 -0.28 22.31
N ARG A 416 3.61 0.99 22.48
CA ARG A 416 3.39 1.91 21.35
C ARG A 416 4.70 2.19 20.62
N VAL A 417 4.62 2.32 19.30
CA VAL A 417 5.77 2.59 18.43
C VAL A 417 5.67 3.99 17.86
N SER A 418 6.65 4.82 18.17
CA SER A 418 6.85 6.13 17.54
C SER A 418 6.95 5.97 16.02
N GLN A 419 6.25 6.83 15.30
CA GLN A 419 6.26 6.87 13.84
C GLN A 419 6.91 8.17 13.37
N ALA A 420 7.48 8.17 12.16
CA ALA A 420 8.06 9.37 11.57
C ALA A 420 7.02 10.50 11.38
N TRP A 421 5.76 10.15 11.11
CA TRP A 421 4.64 11.08 11.02
C TRP A 421 3.33 10.34 11.33
N ALA A 422 2.49 10.87 12.23
CA ALA A 422 1.23 10.23 12.61
C ALA A 422 0.09 11.25 12.71
N GLY A 423 -0.98 11.05 11.92
CA GLY A 423 -2.19 11.86 11.91
C GLY A 423 -3.47 11.00 11.94
N ALA A 424 -4.63 11.65 11.96
CA ALA A 424 -5.93 10.98 12.04
C ALA A 424 -6.27 10.26 10.72
N GLY A 425 -5.89 8.99 10.59
CA GLY A 425 -6.12 8.17 9.39
C GLY A 425 -5.10 8.36 8.26
N TRP A 426 -3.96 9.00 8.54
CA TRP A 426 -2.88 9.24 7.58
C TRP A 426 -1.53 9.36 8.29
N GLY A 427 -0.42 9.10 7.59
CA GLY A 427 0.93 9.19 8.15
C GLY A 427 1.88 8.11 7.62
N PHE A 428 3.04 7.97 8.27
CA PHE A 428 4.00 6.90 8.02
C PHE A 428 3.74 5.74 8.98
N ILE A 429 3.77 4.51 8.46
CA ILE A 429 3.68 3.31 9.29
C ILE A 429 4.74 2.30 8.89
N GLN A 430 5.59 1.96 9.84
CA GLN A 430 6.57 0.89 9.72
C GLN A 430 6.49 0.10 11.01
N ILE A 431 6.01 -1.14 10.97
CA ILE A 431 5.82 -1.94 12.18
C ILE A 431 7.09 -2.74 12.42
N PRO A 432 7.76 -2.60 13.58
CA PRO A 432 8.90 -3.44 13.93
C PRO A 432 8.53 -4.93 13.84
N ARG A 433 9.38 -5.73 13.21
CA ARG A 433 9.17 -7.18 13.05
C ARG A 433 9.81 -7.96 14.19
N ILE A 434 9.30 -9.17 14.44
CA ILE A 434 9.84 -10.08 15.44
C ILE A 434 11.32 -10.35 15.14
N GLY A 435 12.16 -10.26 16.17
CA GLY A 435 13.62 -10.39 16.08
C GLY A 435 14.38 -9.07 15.83
N GLN A 436 13.68 -7.98 15.49
CA GLN A 436 14.33 -6.67 15.33
C GLN A 436 14.60 -5.99 16.67
N GLU A 437 15.69 -5.22 16.74
CA GLU A 437 16.06 -4.44 17.91
C GLU A 437 15.45 -3.03 17.85
N VAL A 438 14.82 -2.63 18.95
CA VAL A 438 14.16 -1.35 19.11
C VAL A 438 14.69 -0.61 20.33
N ILE A 439 14.67 0.73 20.27
CA ILE A 439 14.93 1.59 21.42
C ILE A 439 13.60 1.83 22.13
N VAL A 440 13.56 1.53 23.43
CA VAL A 440 12.40 1.70 24.31
C VAL A 440 12.73 2.78 25.33
N ASP A 441 11.94 3.84 25.33
CA ASP A 441 11.91 4.86 26.37
C ASP A 441 10.75 4.60 27.33
N PHE A 442 10.69 5.36 28.43
CA PHE A 442 9.75 5.13 29.52
C PHE A 442 9.10 6.46 29.93
N LEU A 443 7.79 6.59 29.73
CA LEU A 443 7.07 7.83 30.01
C LEU A 443 7.22 8.21 31.50
N ASP A 444 7.62 9.45 31.78
CA ASP A 444 7.94 9.95 33.13
C ASP A 444 9.04 9.15 33.86
N GLY A 445 9.86 8.40 33.13
CA GLY A 445 10.83 7.46 33.70
C GLY A 445 10.19 6.23 34.36
N ASP A 446 8.93 5.93 34.05
CA ASP A 446 8.18 4.85 34.67
C ASP A 446 8.37 3.52 33.91
N ALA A 447 8.98 2.53 34.57
CA ALA A 447 9.18 1.19 34.01
C ALA A 447 7.88 0.49 33.57
N ASP A 448 6.71 0.88 34.11
CA ASP A 448 5.40 0.35 33.71
C ASP A 448 4.87 0.97 32.41
N ARG A 449 5.52 2.02 31.88
CA ARG A 449 5.05 2.79 30.72
C ARG A 449 6.08 2.82 29.58
N PRO A 450 6.46 1.67 29.02
CA PRO A 450 7.37 1.62 27.89
C PRO A 450 6.76 2.24 26.64
N ILE A 451 7.59 2.86 25.80
CA ILE A 451 7.26 3.34 24.46
C ILE A 451 8.47 3.16 23.54
N VAL A 452 8.28 2.54 22.37
CA VAL A 452 9.34 2.40 21.37
C VAL A 452 9.55 3.75 20.68
N THR A 453 10.78 4.26 20.72
CA THR A 453 11.15 5.58 20.17
C THR A 453 12.09 5.49 18.97
N GLY A 454 12.70 4.32 18.73
CA GLY A 454 13.65 4.16 17.63
C GLY A 454 13.92 2.70 17.26
N ARG A 455 14.77 2.53 16.25
CA ARG A 455 15.24 1.24 15.73
C ARG A 455 16.73 1.32 15.49
N VAL A 456 17.42 0.21 15.69
CA VAL A 456 18.87 0.13 15.45
C VAL A 456 19.20 -1.14 14.69
N TYR A 457 20.22 -1.06 13.83
CA TYR A 457 20.85 -2.23 13.24
C TYR A 457 21.86 -2.82 14.23
N ASN A 458 22.13 -4.11 14.11
CA ASN A 458 23.12 -4.83 14.90
C ASN A 458 23.82 -5.89 14.02
N ALA A 459 24.62 -6.78 14.62
CA ALA A 459 25.39 -7.77 13.87
C ALA A 459 24.52 -8.83 13.16
N GLU A 460 23.30 -9.08 13.63
CA GLU A 460 22.36 -10.01 13.01
C GLU A 460 21.41 -9.27 12.04
N GLN A 461 20.91 -8.11 12.48
CA GLN A 461 20.07 -7.21 11.70
C GLN A 461 20.96 -6.15 11.06
N VAL A 462 21.63 -6.51 9.96
CA VAL A 462 22.59 -5.63 9.29
C VAL A 462 21.92 -4.53 8.47
N PRO A 463 22.60 -3.38 8.24
CA PRO A 463 22.13 -2.36 7.31
C PRO A 463 21.87 -2.92 5.89
N PRO A 464 20.89 -2.37 5.14
CA PRO A 464 20.48 -2.91 3.83
C PRO A 464 21.52 -2.73 2.72
N TYR A 465 22.48 -1.82 2.92
CA TYR A 465 23.54 -1.50 1.96
C TYR A 465 24.90 -1.88 2.55
N GLY A 466 25.82 -2.34 1.71
CA GLY A 466 27.14 -2.80 2.13
C GLY A 466 28.00 -1.66 2.68
N LEU A 467 27.96 -1.45 4.00
CA LEU A 467 28.75 -0.42 4.69
C LEU A 467 30.13 -0.96 5.10
N PRO A 468 31.19 -0.12 5.10
CA PRO A 468 31.17 1.32 4.77
C PRO A 468 31.27 1.64 3.27
N GLY A 469 31.34 0.64 2.38
CA GLY A 469 31.58 0.84 0.95
C GLY A 469 30.53 1.71 0.24
N ASN A 470 29.26 1.59 0.65
CA ASN A 470 28.13 2.32 0.09
C ASN A 470 27.62 3.43 1.02
N ALA A 471 28.52 4.20 1.64
CA ALA A 471 28.16 5.25 2.60
C ALA A 471 27.32 6.40 2.01
N THR A 472 27.32 6.58 0.69
CA THR A 472 26.52 7.57 -0.05
C THR A 472 25.11 7.08 -0.41
N GLN A 473 24.75 5.83 -0.06
CA GLN A 473 23.42 5.28 -0.31
C GLN A 473 22.49 5.51 0.87
N SER A 474 21.28 6.00 0.58
CA SER A 474 20.20 6.17 1.55
C SER A 474 18.87 5.69 0.97
N GLY A 475 17.88 5.39 1.82
CA GLY A 475 16.54 5.04 1.35
C GLY A 475 15.78 4.06 2.23
N TRP A 476 14.72 3.49 1.65
CA TRP A 476 13.85 2.52 2.29
C TRP A 476 13.82 1.23 1.50
N LYS A 477 14.18 0.13 2.16
CA LYS A 477 14.11 -1.23 1.62
C LYS A 477 13.22 -2.07 2.51
N SER A 478 12.16 -2.62 1.91
CA SER A 478 11.23 -3.54 2.60
C SER A 478 11.67 -5.00 2.44
N ASN A 479 10.87 -5.93 2.95
CA ASN A 479 11.04 -7.36 2.71
C ASN A 479 9.64 -7.99 2.66
N SER A 480 9.37 -8.84 1.68
CA SER A 480 8.13 -9.60 1.59
C SER A 480 7.85 -10.37 2.89
N SER A 481 6.58 -10.46 3.29
CA SER A 481 6.15 -11.13 4.52
C SER A 481 4.82 -11.84 4.27
N PRO A 482 4.62 -13.06 4.81
CA PRO A 482 5.61 -13.91 5.47
C PRO A 482 6.52 -14.65 4.47
N GLY A 483 7.66 -15.17 4.93
CA GLY A 483 8.54 -16.08 4.19
C GLY A 483 9.69 -15.43 3.42
N GLY A 484 9.79 -14.09 3.43
CA GLY A 484 10.85 -13.35 2.74
C GLY A 484 10.92 -13.61 1.22
N GLY A 485 12.05 -13.23 0.60
CA GLY A 485 12.38 -13.60 -0.78
C GLY A 485 12.18 -12.52 -1.85
N GLY A 486 11.73 -11.32 -1.48
CA GLY A 486 11.57 -10.17 -2.38
C GLY A 486 11.46 -8.86 -1.62
N TRP A 487 11.53 -7.71 -2.31
CA TRP A 487 11.47 -6.39 -1.66
C TRP A 487 10.95 -5.29 -2.59
N ASN A 488 10.33 -4.28 -1.99
CA ASN A 488 10.16 -2.96 -2.59
C ASN A 488 11.24 -2.03 -2.04
N GLU A 489 11.79 -1.16 -2.89
CA GLU A 489 12.88 -0.25 -2.55
C GLU A 489 12.71 1.11 -3.21
N LEU A 490 12.98 2.17 -2.43
CA LEU A 490 13.28 3.51 -2.93
C LEU A 490 14.65 3.90 -2.37
N ARG A 491 15.65 4.00 -3.23
CA ARG A 491 17.05 4.28 -2.88
C ARG A 491 17.55 5.51 -3.62
N PHE A 492 18.32 6.33 -2.90
CA PHE A 492 19.06 7.47 -3.43
C PHE A 492 20.56 7.15 -3.30
N GLU A 493 21.30 7.29 -4.40
CA GLU A 493 22.76 7.24 -4.46
C GLU A 493 23.28 8.67 -4.70
N ASP A 494 24.04 9.19 -3.73
CA ASP A 494 24.58 10.55 -3.76
C ASP A 494 26.07 10.58 -4.16
N LYS A 495 26.60 9.49 -4.73
CA LYS A 495 27.97 9.47 -5.25
C LYS A 495 28.11 10.38 -6.47
N ALA A 496 28.89 11.44 -6.31
CA ALA A 496 29.12 12.45 -7.35
C ALA A 496 29.54 11.86 -8.71
N GLY A 497 28.80 12.20 -9.77
CA GLY A 497 29.02 11.71 -11.14
C GLY A 497 28.44 10.33 -11.41
N ALA A 498 27.77 9.73 -10.43
CA ALA A 498 27.09 8.43 -10.50
C ALA A 498 25.78 8.44 -9.69
N GLU A 499 25.14 9.61 -9.58
CA GLU A 499 23.91 9.79 -8.81
C GLU A 499 22.76 8.96 -9.41
N GLU A 500 21.97 8.31 -8.55
CA GLU A 500 20.86 7.45 -8.97
C GLU A 500 19.68 7.58 -8.01
N VAL A 501 18.47 7.64 -8.57
CA VAL A 501 17.25 7.32 -7.84
C VAL A 501 16.73 5.98 -8.35
N TYR A 502 16.78 4.97 -7.50
CA TYR A 502 16.33 3.62 -7.79
C TYR A 502 14.96 3.37 -7.17
N PHE A 503 14.01 2.92 -7.99
CA PHE A 503 12.69 2.52 -7.55
C PHE A 503 12.39 1.10 -8.02
N GLN A 504 12.07 0.22 -7.07
CA GLN A 504 11.69 -1.17 -7.32
C GLN A 504 10.36 -1.48 -6.66
N ALA A 505 9.41 -1.99 -7.46
CA ALA A 505 8.23 -2.69 -6.99
C ALA A 505 8.43 -4.20 -7.17
N GLN A 506 8.22 -5.00 -6.12
CA GLN A 506 8.40 -6.46 -6.17
C GLN A 506 7.34 -7.14 -7.06
N LYS A 507 6.16 -6.52 -7.21
CA LYS A 507 5.03 -7.07 -7.96
C LYS A 507 4.32 -5.99 -8.76
N ASP A 508 3.30 -5.37 -8.18
CA ASP A 508 2.47 -4.37 -8.86
C ASP A 508 2.93 -2.95 -8.50
N HIS A 509 3.05 -2.06 -9.50
CA HIS A 509 3.23 -0.62 -9.30
C HIS A 509 1.99 0.11 -9.82
N ASN A 510 1.26 0.77 -8.93
CA ASN A 510 0.08 1.56 -9.27
C ASN A 510 0.37 3.03 -8.99
N GLU A 511 0.32 3.86 -10.04
CA GLU A 511 0.55 5.31 -9.96
C GLU A 511 -0.76 6.05 -10.28
N LEU A 512 -1.19 6.96 -9.41
CA LEU A 512 -2.41 7.76 -9.61
C LEU A 512 -2.12 9.26 -9.43
N ILE A 513 -2.10 9.99 -10.54
CA ILE A 513 -1.98 11.45 -10.56
C ILE A 513 -3.37 12.06 -10.77
N LYS A 514 -3.82 12.90 -9.83
CA LYS A 514 -5.15 13.50 -9.87
C LYS A 514 -5.27 14.79 -10.69
N ASN A 515 -4.14 15.37 -11.09
CA ASN A 515 -4.10 16.59 -11.90
C ASN A 515 -3.07 16.44 -13.02
N ASP A 516 -1.89 17.05 -12.87
CA ASP A 516 -0.87 17.10 -13.92
C ASP A 516 0.34 16.26 -13.53
N GLU A 517 0.83 15.44 -14.48
CA GLU A 517 2.13 14.80 -14.42
C GLU A 517 3.08 15.49 -15.41
N THR A 518 4.31 15.78 -14.99
CA THR A 518 5.35 16.34 -15.86
C THR A 518 6.63 15.54 -15.73
N ARG A 519 7.14 15.01 -16.84
CA ARG A 519 8.43 14.31 -16.91
C ARG A 519 9.39 15.07 -17.83
N ARG A 520 10.58 15.38 -17.33
CA ARG A 520 11.68 15.96 -18.13
C ARG A 520 12.92 15.08 -18.00
N ILE A 521 13.29 14.44 -19.10
CA ILE A 521 14.47 13.59 -19.19
C ILE A 521 15.55 14.38 -19.95
N GLY A 522 16.72 14.55 -19.34
CA GLY A 522 17.81 15.36 -19.89
C GLY A 522 18.64 14.66 -20.97
N HIS A 523 18.56 13.33 -21.05
CA HIS A 523 19.28 12.49 -22.00
C HIS A 523 18.33 11.42 -22.56
N ASP A 524 18.56 10.14 -22.24
CA ASP A 524 17.79 9.03 -22.82
C ASP A 524 16.62 8.59 -21.92
N TRP A 525 15.52 8.18 -22.55
CA TRP A 525 14.41 7.47 -21.92
C TRP A 525 14.24 6.12 -22.62
N ILE A 526 14.25 5.04 -21.84
CA ILE A 526 14.08 3.66 -22.31
C ILE A 526 12.89 3.05 -21.55
N GLU A 527 11.95 2.47 -22.29
CA GLU A 527 10.79 1.76 -21.76
C GLU A 527 10.73 0.37 -22.42
N ASP A 528 10.62 -0.67 -21.61
CA ASP A 528 10.49 -2.07 -22.06
C ASP A 528 9.30 -2.72 -21.35
N VAL A 529 8.36 -3.27 -22.13
CA VAL A 529 7.13 -3.90 -21.64
C VAL A 529 7.07 -5.32 -22.20
N GLY A 530 7.24 -6.31 -21.33
CA GLY A 530 7.38 -7.72 -21.75
C GLY A 530 6.11 -8.41 -22.25
N ASN A 531 4.93 -7.80 -22.08
CA ASN A 531 3.67 -8.36 -22.56
C ASN A 531 2.81 -7.28 -23.25
N ASP A 532 1.85 -6.67 -22.54
CA ASP A 532 0.88 -5.74 -23.12
C ASP A 532 1.08 -4.31 -22.59
N ALA A 533 1.08 -3.35 -23.51
CA ALA A 533 0.99 -1.92 -23.20
C ALA A 533 -0.31 -1.35 -23.76
N THR A 534 -1.07 -0.60 -22.95
CA THR A 534 -2.31 0.07 -23.36
C THR A 534 -2.24 1.54 -23.00
N GLN A 535 -2.58 2.43 -23.94
CA GLN A 535 -2.66 3.87 -23.73
C GLN A 535 -4.03 4.38 -24.19
N SER A 536 -4.73 5.09 -23.31
CA SER A 536 -6.01 5.75 -23.61
C SER A 536 -5.86 7.25 -23.36
N ILE A 537 -6.30 8.07 -24.33
CA ILE A 537 -6.14 9.53 -24.31
C ILE A 537 -7.50 10.15 -24.57
N GLY A 538 -8.01 10.90 -23.59
CA GLY A 538 -9.39 11.41 -23.63
C GLY A 538 -9.62 12.61 -24.56
N ASN A 539 -8.57 13.38 -24.86
CA ASN A 539 -8.64 14.55 -25.75
C ASN A 539 -7.52 14.48 -26.80
N ASP A 540 -6.44 15.24 -26.62
CA ASP A 540 -5.39 15.38 -27.64
C ASP A 540 -4.10 14.63 -27.28
N ARG A 541 -3.53 13.89 -28.24
CA ARG A 541 -2.12 13.45 -28.24
C ARG A 541 -1.35 14.29 -29.24
N ARG A 542 -0.36 15.06 -28.78
CA ARG A 542 0.62 15.73 -29.66
C ARG A 542 1.98 15.08 -29.50
N GLU A 543 2.56 14.62 -30.60
CA GLU A 543 3.88 14.00 -30.65
C GLU A 543 4.75 14.74 -31.68
N SER A 544 6.00 15.04 -31.32
CA SER A 544 6.98 15.67 -32.21
C SER A 544 8.29 14.91 -32.11
N VAL A 545 8.79 14.40 -33.23
CA VAL A 545 10.04 13.65 -33.33
C VAL A 545 10.98 14.41 -34.25
N GLY A 546 12.17 14.77 -33.75
CA GLY A 546 13.08 15.69 -34.46
C GLY A 546 13.84 15.06 -35.62
N ASN A 547 14.17 13.77 -35.53
CA ASN A 547 14.83 12.99 -36.58
C ASN A 547 13.91 11.85 -37.02
N ASP A 548 14.20 10.62 -36.59
CA ASP A 548 13.55 9.42 -37.12
C ASP A 548 12.56 8.81 -36.13
N LYS A 549 11.42 8.33 -36.66
CA LYS A 549 10.47 7.47 -35.94
C LYS A 549 10.40 6.12 -36.65
N PHE A 550 10.81 5.06 -35.98
CA PHE A 550 10.65 3.69 -36.45
C PHE A 550 9.45 3.02 -35.77
N THR A 551 8.68 2.22 -36.50
CA THR A 551 7.56 1.44 -35.94
C THR A 551 7.48 0.10 -36.65
N THR A 552 7.52 -0.99 -35.89
CA THR A 552 7.40 -2.37 -36.39
C THR A 552 6.17 -3.01 -35.74
N ILE A 553 5.26 -3.58 -36.53
CA ILE A 553 4.08 -4.30 -36.05
C ILE A 553 4.17 -5.74 -36.54
N GLY A 554 4.20 -6.70 -35.61
CA GLY A 554 4.36 -8.13 -35.95
C GLY A 554 3.11 -8.81 -36.51
N ALA A 555 1.91 -8.28 -36.19
CA ALA A 555 0.63 -8.83 -36.64
C ALA A 555 -0.21 -7.76 -37.37
N ASN A 556 -1.15 -7.12 -36.67
CA ASN A 556 -2.13 -6.21 -37.29
C ASN A 556 -1.98 -4.78 -36.77
N ARG A 557 -2.08 -3.80 -37.69
CA ARG A 557 -2.30 -2.39 -37.36
C ARG A 557 -3.69 -1.98 -37.84
N GLN A 558 -4.53 -1.48 -36.93
CA GLN A 558 -5.86 -0.92 -37.26
C GLN A 558 -5.89 0.56 -36.90
N VAL A 559 -6.40 1.41 -37.80
CA VAL A 559 -6.54 2.85 -37.60
C VAL A 559 -7.97 3.25 -37.97
N SER A 560 -8.64 4.02 -37.11
CA SER A 560 -9.99 4.55 -37.34
C SER A 560 -9.97 6.06 -37.08
N ILE A 561 -10.40 6.86 -38.05
CA ILE A 561 -10.31 8.32 -38.02
C ILE A 561 -11.72 8.88 -38.24
N GLY A 562 -12.19 9.70 -37.30
CA GLY A 562 -13.59 10.16 -37.29
C GLY A 562 -13.89 11.37 -38.17
N VAL A 563 -12.89 12.22 -38.41
CA VAL A 563 -13.05 13.46 -39.19
C VAL A 563 -12.04 13.50 -40.33
N ASP A 564 -10.81 13.93 -40.07
CA ASP A 564 -9.79 14.15 -41.10
C ASP A 564 -8.48 13.40 -40.79
N ASP A 565 -7.88 12.80 -41.83
CA ASP A 565 -6.49 12.34 -41.84
C ASP A 565 -5.71 13.20 -42.83
N THR A 566 -4.64 13.86 -42.38
CA THR A 566 -3.81 14.72 -43.23
C THR A 566 -2.35 14.27 -43.12
N GLU A 567 -1.80 13.79 -44.23
CA GLU A 567 -0.42 13.35 -44.34
C GLU A 567 0.34 14.21 -45.34
N LYS A 568 1.45 14.82 -44.91
CA LYS A 568 2.36 15.58 -45.78
C LYS A 568 3.74 14.94 -45.76
N VAL A 569 4.18 14.41 -46.89
CA VAL A 569 5.52 13.83 -47.05
C VAL A 569 6.35 14.77 -47.95
N GLY A 570 7.45 15.32 -47.43
CA GLY A 570 8.29 16.26 -48.18
C GLY A 570 9.25 15.61 -49.18
N GLY A 571 9.55 14.32 -49.00
CA GLY A 571 10.43 13.54 -49.87
C GLY A 571 9.67 12.43 -50.59
N HIS A 572 9.97 11.17 -50.24
CA HIS A 572 9.42 9.98 -50.88
C HIS A 572 8.45 9.25 -49.95
N ARG A 573 7.28 8.84 -50.47
CA ARG A 573 6.35 7.90 -49.83
C ARG A 573 6.31 6.62 -50.65
N SER A 574 6.54 5.47 -49.99
CA SER A 574 6.39 4.14 -50.59
C SER A 574 5.29 3.36 -49.87
N LEU A 575 4.44 2.67 -50.63
CA LEU A 575 3.47 1.73 -50.10
C LEU A 575 3.62 0.42 -50.88
N ASP A 576 3.87 -0.68 -50.17
CA ASP A 576 3.92 -2.04 -50.73
C ASP A 576 2.88 -2.90 -50.01
N VAL A 577 1.98 -3.52 -50.78
CA VAL A 577 0.87 -4.33 -50.27
C VAL A 577 0.96 -5.72 -50.91
N GLY A 578 1.36 -6.72 -50.14
CA GLY A 578 1.67 -8.07 -50.67
C GLY A 578 0.47 -8.89 -51.16
N ALA A 579 -0.77 -8.45 -50.92
CA ALA A 579 -1.98 -9.20 -51.32
C ALA A 579 -3.08 -8.33 -51.91
N THR A 580 -3.84 -7.60 -51.08
CA THR A 580 -5.02 -6.85 -51.54
C THR A 580 -5.08 -5.50 -50.85
N GLU A 581 -5.19 -4.45 -51.67
CA GLU A 581 -5.57 -3.11 -51.25
C GLU A 581 -7.02 -2.85 -51.69
N THR A 582 -7.85 -2.26 -50.84
CA THR A 582 -9.22 -1.86 -51.16
C THR A 582 -9.43 -0.42 -50.74
N ILE A 583 -9.75 0.45 -51.69
CA ILE A 583 -10.02 1.87 -51.47
C ILE A 583 -11.49 2.13 -51.79
N HIS A 584 -12.26 2.65 -50.83
CA HIS A 584 -13.65 3.05 -51.02
C HIS A 584 -13.82 4.52 -50.66
N VAL A 585 -14.24 5.34 -51.63
CA VAL A 585 -14.46 6.78 -51.47
C VAL A 585 -15.91 7.09 -51.79
N ALA A 586 -16.67 7.58 -50.81
CA ALA A 586 -18.13 7.74 -50.94
C ALA A 586 -18.56 8.97 -51.76
N ALA A 587 -17.79 10.06 -51.70
CA ALA A 587 -18.14 11.34 -52.34
C ALA A 587 -17.24 11.65 -53.54
N SER A 588 -15.99 12.05 -53.30
CA SER A 588 -15.05 12.43 -54.35
C SER A 588 -13.62 12.04 -53.99
N SER A 589 -12.86 11.60 -55.01
CA SER A 589 -11.41 11.41 -54.96
C SER A 589 -10.80 12.32 -56.04
N THR A 590 -9.77 13.08 -55.67
CA THR A 590 -9.04 13.97 -56.57
C THR A 590 -7.57 13.60 -56.52
N GLU A 591 -6.99 13.30 -57.67
CA GLU A 591 -5.56 13.04 -57.84
C GLU A 591 -4.99 14.11 -58.78
N ALA A 592 -3.98 14.85 -58.32
CA ALA A 592 -3.27 15.85 -59.11
C ALA A 592 -1.78 15.49 -59.14
N ILE A 593 -1.25 15.29 -60.34
CA ILE A 593 0.14 14.88 -60.56
C ILE A 593 0.75 15.87 -61.55
N ASP A 594 1.68 16.69 -61.06
CA ASP A 594 2.36 17.70 -61.89
C ASP A 594 3.43 17.09 -62.81
N GLY A 595 3.96 15.93 -62.41
CA GLY A 595 4.96 15.17 -63.15
C GLY A 595 4.37 14.01 -63.96
N ALA A 596 5.10 12.90 -64.02
CA ALA A 596 4.66 11.69 -64.70
C ALA A 596 3.80 10.80 -63.77
N HIS A 597 2.66 10.33 -64.28
CA HIS A 597 1.89 9.23 -63.69
C HIS A 597 2.10 7.96 -64.53
N SER A 598 2.49 6.86 -63.90
CA SER A 598 2.62 5.56 -64.55
C SER A 598 1.83 4.52 -63.75
N GLN A 599 0.89 3.86 -64.42
CA GLN A 599 0.11 2.76 -63.86
C GLN A 599 0.34 1.51 -64.71
N THR A 600 0.71 0.41 -64.06
CA THR A 600 0.86 -0.91 -64.70
C THR A 600 -0.07 -1.89 -64.02
N VAL A 601 -0.90 -2.58 -64.80
CA VAL A 601 -1.81 -3.63 -64.30
C VAL A 601 -1.42 -4.95 -64.95
N GLY A 602 -0.96 -5.93 -64.16
CA GLY A 602 -0.51 -7.23 -64.68
C GLY A 602 -1.64 -8.17 -65.12
N GLY A 603 -2.88 -7.89 -64.68
CA GLY A 603 -4.09 -8.65 -65.02
C GLY A 603 -5.11 -7.81 -65.79
N VAL A 604 -6.35 -7.81 -65.32
CA VAL A 604 -7.46 -7.05 -65.93
C VAL A 604 -7.65 -5.72 -65.21
N GLN A 605 -7.71 -4.63 -65.97
CA GLN A 605 -8.20 -3.34 -65.49
C GLN A 605 -9.65 -3.14 -65.96
N THR A 606 -10.59 -2.97 -65.02
CA THR A 606 -11.99 -2.66 -65.32
C THR A 606 -12.31 -1.25 -64.86
N VAL A 607 -12.77 -0.38 -65.77
CA VAL A 607 -13.24 0.97 -65.44
C VAL A 607 -14.72 1.08 -65.79
N THR A 608 -15.57 1.25 -64.78
CA THR A 608 -17.02 1.41 -64.94
C THR A 608 -17.44 2.83 -64.57
N VAL A 609 -18.08 3.54 -65.50
CA VAL A 609 -18.55 4.91 -65.30
C VAL A 609 -20.05 4.97 -65.52
N LYS A 610 -20.82 5.42 -64.51
CA LYS A 610 -22.29 5.40 -64.56
C LYS A 610 -22.92 6.60 -65.28
N ALA A 611 -22.29 7.78 -65.20
CA ALA A 611 -22.84 9.02 -65.75
C ALA A 611 -22.07 9.47 -67.00
N ALA A 612 -20.86 10.01 -66.81
CA ALA A 612 -20.03 10.52 -67.89
C ALA A 612 -18.54 10.34 -67.59
N ARG A 613 -17.78 10.01 -68.63
CA ARG A 613 -16.31 10.04 -68.64
C ARG A 613 -15.89 11.12 -69.61
N VAL A 614 -14.99 12.01 -69.19
CA VAL A 614 -14.38 13.05 -70.03
C VAL A 614 -12.87 12.87 -69.97
N ASP A 615 -12.27 12.51 -71.09
CA ASP A 615 -10.81 12.51 -71.26
C ASP A 615 -10.45 13.77 -72.08
N SER A 616 -9.56 14.61 -71.57
CA SER A 616 -9.04 15.79 -72.28
C SER A 616 -7.53 15.66 -72.38
N VAL A 617 -7.00 15.64 -73.61
CA VAL A 617 -5.57 15.51 -73.87
C VAL A 617 -5.11 16.69 -74.71
N ALA A 618 -4.24 17.53 -74.15
CA ALA A 618 -3.84 18.79 -74.78
C ALA A 618 -2.76 18.62 -75.88
N ALA A 619 -1.96 17.56 -75.84
CA ALA A 619 -0.84 17.35 -76.76
C ALA A 619 -1.01 16.07 -77.60
N THR A 620 -0.62 14.92 -77.06
CA THR A 620 -0.65 13.65 -77.80
C THR A 620 -1.24 12.55 -76.93
N GLU A 621 -2.24 11.87 -77.47
CA GLU A 621 -2.73 10.60 -76.94
C GLU A 621 -2.24 9.48 -77.85
N THR A 622 -1.57 8.47 -77.29
CA THR A 622 -1.21 7.23 -78.00
C THR A 622 -1.87 6.05 -77.30
N ARG A 623 -2.68 5.28 -78.02
CA ARG A 623 -3.29 4.04 -77.54
C ARG A 623 -2.76 2.87 -78.36
N ASN A 624 -1.96 2.02 -77.73
CA ASN A 624 -1.47 0.78 -78.34
C ASN A 624 -2.29 -0.39 -77.80
N VAL A 625 -2.97 -1.13 -78.68
CA VAL A 625 -3.72 -2.33 -78.31
C VAL A 625 -3.08 -3.52 -79.03
N GLY A 626 -2.51 -4.45 -78.27
CA GLY A 626 -1.79 -5.61 -78.82
C GLY A 626 -2.69 -6.75 -79.32
N ALA A 627 -3.99 -6.68 -79.03
CA ALA A 627 -5.02 -7.65 -79.44
C ALA A 627 -6.26 -6.91 -79.97
N ALA A 628 -7.41 -7.58 -80.07
CA ALA A 628 -8.63 -6.97 -80.59
C ALA A 628 -9.13 -5.83 -79.67
N GLN A 629 -9.37 -4.65 -80.27
CA GLN A 629 -10.12 -3.58 -79.63
C GLN A 629 -11.58 -3.60 -80.14
N THR A 630 -12.54 -3.79 -79.24
CA THR A 630 -13.98 -3.70 -79.56
C THR A 630 -14.56 -2.43 -78.97
N ASN A 631 -15.08 -1.53 -79.81
CA ASN A 631 -15.82 -0.33 -79.39
C ASN A 631 -17.30 -0.48 -79.76
N THR A 632 -18.15 -0.75 -78.78
CA THR A 632 -19.61 -0.79 -78.97
C THR A 632 -20.21 0.55 -78.58
N ILE A 633 -20.78 1.29 -79.54
CA ILE A 633 -21.47 2.56 -79.30
C ILE A 633 -22.97 2.34 -79.53
N VAL A 634 -23.79 2.54 -78.49
CA VAL A 634 -25.26 2.39 -78.58
C VAL A 634 -25.92 3.68 -79.10
N GLY A 635 -25.36 4.83 -78.76
CA GLY A 635 -25.81 6.15 -79.22
C GLY A 635 -25.08 6.65 -80.48
N ALA A 636 -25.00 7.96 -80.64
CA ALA A 636 -24.28 8.59 -81.74
C ALA A 636 -22.76 8.63 -81.45
N ARG A 637 -21.94 8.33 -82.46
CA ARG A 637 -20.51 8.62 -82.46
C ARG A 637 -20.22 9.76 -83.43
N GLY A 638 -19.71 10.87 -82.93
CA GLY A 638 -19.18 11.98 -83.73
C GLY A 638 -17.65 11.95 -83.72
N VAL A 639 -17.03 12.12 -84.88
CA VAL A 639 -15.58 12.32 -85.02
C VAL A 639 -15.36 13.52 -85.91
N THR A 640 -14.72 14.56 -85.37
CA THR A 640 -14.35 15.78 -86.11
C THR A 640 -12.83 15.86 -86.12
N VAL A 641 -12.23 15.97 -87.30
CA VAL A 641 -10.77 16.10 -87.47
C VAL A 641 -10.50 17.36 -88.29
N LEU A 642 -9.74 18.31 -87.74
CA LEU A 642 -9.54 19.63 -88.35
C LEU A 642 -8.34 19.70 -89.30
N ALA A 643 -7.39 18.77 -89.21
CA ALA A 643 -6.18 18.74 -90.05
C ALA A 643 -6.17 17.56 -91.02
N GLY A 644 -5.91 16.34 -90.54
CA GLY A 644 -5.85 15.15 -91.37
C GLY A 644 -6.14 13.87 -90.58
N GLN A 645 -6.80 12.92 -91.23
CA GLN A 645 -7.08 11.60 -90.70
C GLN A 645 -6.48 10.56 -91.66
N ASN A 646 -5.61 9.69 -91.18
CA ASN A 646 -5.08 8.56 -91.93
C ASN A 646 -5.64 7.25 -91.36
N HIS A 647 -6.25 6.43 -92.22
CA HIS A 647 -6.69 5.07 -91.87
C HIS A 647 -5.82 4.09 -92.67
N ALA A 648 -4.91 3.41 -91.98
CA ALA A 648 -4.09 2.35 -92.57
C ALA A 648 -4.56 1.00 -92.02
N ILE A 649 -5.10 0.15 -92.90
CA ILE A 649 -5.65 -1.17 -92.55
C ILE A 649 -4.90 -2.19 -93.40
N SER A 650 -4.19 -3.11 -92.75
CA SER A 650 -3.26 -4.03 -93.41
C SER A 650 -3.86 -5.39 -93.79
N SER A 651 -5.08 -5.68 -93.33
CA SER A 651 -5.86 -6.86 -93.73
C SER A 651 -7.26 -6.45 -94.19
N ASP A 652 -8.32 -6.92 -93.54
CA ASP A 652 -9.69 -6.68 -93.97
C ASP A 652 -10.26 -5.39 -93.35
N ASP A 653 -10.81 -4.52 -94.21
CA ASP A 653 -11.69 -3.42 -93.80
C ASP A 653 -13.13 -3.71 -94.26
N GLY A 654 -14.08 -3.71 -93.33
CA GLY A 654 -15.46 -4.12 -93.57
C GLY A 654 -16.46 -3.12 -93.02
N TRP A 655 -17.26 -2.53 -93.91
CA TRP A 655 -18.31 -1.57 -93.53
C TRP A 655 -19.70 -2.10 -93.90
N LYS A 656 -20.57 -2.26 -92.91
CA LYS A 656 -21.99 -2.52 -93.10
C LYS A 656 -22.79 -1.29 -92.67
N VAL A 657 -23.32 -0.56 -93.65
CA VAL A 657 -24.16 0.63 -93.40
C VAL A 657 -25.62 0.25 -93.62
N GLY A 658 -26.44 0.31 -92.57
CA GLY A 658 -27.87 -0.05 -92.64
C GLY A 658 -28.78 1.05 -93.20
N GLY A 659 -28.29 2.29 -93.27
CA GLY A 659 -28.99 3.44 -93.86
C GLY A 659 -28.21 4.05 -95.03
N ASN A 660 -28.34 5.36 -95.22
CA ASN A 660 -27.63 6.05 -96.30
C ASN A 660 -26.14 6.24 -95.97
N ARG A 661 -25.26 5.91 -96.92
CA ARG A 661 -23.85 6.35 -96.92
C ARG A 661 -23.71 7.52 -97.89
N SER A 662 -23.23 8.66 -97.41
CA SER A 662 -22.89 9.82 -98.22
C SER A 662 -21.39 10.07 -98.12
N THR A 663 -20.72 10.19 -99.27
CA THR A 663 -19.31 10.59 -99.38
C THR A 663 -19.29 11.87 -100.20
N ASN A 664 -18.72 12.94 -99.66
CA ASN A 664 -18.56 14.21 -100.36
C ASN A 664 -17.07 14.59 -100.34
N VAL A 665 -16.45 14.66 -101.51
CA VAL A 665 -15.02 14.97 -101.68
C VAL A 665 -14.91 16.23 -102.52
N ALA A 666 -14.41 17.31 -101.92
CA ALA A 666 -14.25 18.60 -102.62
C ALA A 666 -12.98 18.65 -103.49
N GLY A 667 -11.98 17.80 -103.19
CA GLY A 667 -10.76 17.63 -103.98
C GLY A 667 -10.81 16.37 -104.86
N ASN A 668 -9.65 15.79 -105.15
CA ASN A 668 -9.57 14.57 -105.94
C ASN A 668 -9.90 13.34 -105.10
N GLU A 669 -10.76 12.47 -105.61
CA GLU A 669 -10.91 11.09 -105.12
C GLU A 669 -10.07 10.17 -106.01
N THR A 670 -9.12 9.44 -105.42
CA THR A 670 -8.33 8.41 -106.11
C THR A 670 -8.68 7.05 -105.51
N VAL A 671 -9.11 6.13 -106.36
CA VAL A 671 -9.44 4.74 -105.96
C VAL A 671 -8.57 3.79 -106.77
N GLU A 672 -7.58 3.21 -106.12
CA GLU A 672 -6.70 2.20 -106.69
C GLU A 672 -7.02 0.83 -106.07
N VAL A 673 -7.25 -0.19 -106.91
CA VAL A 673 -7.61 -1.54 -106.46
C VAL A 673 -6.67 -2.53 -107.14
N GLY A 674 -5.77 -3.15 -106.36
CA GLY A 674 -4.80 -4.13 -106.89
C GLY A 674 -5.39 -5.51 -107.23
N GLY A 675 -6.63 -5.78 -106.80
CA GLY A 675 -7.38 -6.99 -107.11
C GLY A 675 -8.67 -6.71 -107.89
N ASN A 676 -9.67 -7.59 -107.76
CA ASN A 676 -10.95 -7.42 -108.46
C ASN A 676 -11.82 -6.33 -107.81
N ARG A 677 -12.23 -5.32 -108.59
CA ARG A 677 -13.29 -4.38 -108.19
C ARG A 677 -14.64 -4.87 -108.72
N SER A 678 -15.53 -5.32 -107.83
CA SER A 678 -16.91 -5.69 -108.19
C SER A 678 -17.89 -4.58 -107.79
N HIS A 679 -18.73 -4.15 -108.72
CA HIS A 679 -19.77 -3.17 -108.47
C HIS A 679 -21.14 -3.73 -108.88
N LYS A 680 -22.01 -3.95 -107.90
CA LYS A 680 -23.38 -4.43 -108.10
C LYS A 680 -24.36 -3.38 -107.57
N ALA A 681 -25.05 -2.70 -108.48
CA ALA A 681 -26.16 -1.80 -108.14
C ALA A 681 -27.49 -2.54 -108.33
N GLY A 682 -28.35 -2.53 -107.32
CA GLY A 682 -29.72 -3.07 -107.43
C GLY A 682 -30.72 -2.13 -108.09
N GLY A 683 -30.34 -0.86 -108.29
CA GLY A 683 -31.10 0.18 -108.98
C GLY A 683 -30.29 0.86 -110.08
N ASN A 684 -30.64 2.10 -110.43
CA ASN A 684 -29.98 2.82 -111.52
C ASN A 684 -28.52 3.18 -111.18
N ARG A 685 -27.61 2.95 -112.13
CA ARG A 685 -26.30 3.60 -112.16
C ARG A 685 -26.39 4.82 -113.09
N VAL A 686 -26.22 6.02 -112.53
CA VAL A 686 -26.12 7.27 -113.31
C VAL A 686 -24.68 7.76 -113.20
N GLU A 687 -24.03 7.96 -114.34
CA GLU A 687 -22.66 8.46 -114.41
C GLU A 687 -22.63 9.68 -115.34
N LYS A 688 -22.21 10.82 -114.80
CA LYS A 688 -22.10 12.10 -115.52
C LYS A 688 -20.66 12.57 -115.43
N VAL A 689 -19.95 12.53 -116.55
CA VAL A 689 -18.57 13.00 -116.66
C VAL A 689 -18.57 14.34 -117.40
N GLY A 690 -18.00 15.38 -116.80
CA GLY A 690 -17.96 16.74 -117.37
C GLY A 690 -16.77 17.01 -118.29
N GLY A 691 -15.74 16.16 -118.24
CA GLY A 691 -14.56 16.20 -119.11
C GLY A 691 -14.43 14.91 -119.93
N ASP A 692 -13.21 14.55 -120.31
CA ASP A 692 -12.95 13.35 -121.10
C ASP A 692 -13.19 12.07 -120.28
N SER A 693 -13.85 11.10 -120.89
CA SER A 693 -13.96 9.74 -120.37
C SER A 693 -13.11 8.82 -121.24
N SER A 694 -12.05 8.26 -120.66
CA SER A 694 -11.18 7.28 -121.31
C SER A 694 -11.41 5.90 -120.69
N LEU A 695 -11.66 4.92 -121.54
CA LEU A 695 -11.83 3.52 -121.14
C LEU A 695 -10.88 2.66 -121.96
N ASP A 696 -9.80 2.23 -121.31
CA ASP A 696 -8.86 1.27 -121.87
C ASP A 696 -9.13 -0.12 -121.28
N VAL A 697 -9.30 -1.12 -122.15
CA VAL A 697 -9.58 -2.51 -121.76
C VAL A 697 -8.61 -3.40 -122.51
N ALA A 698 -7.52 -3.80 -121.84
CA ALA A 698 -6.52 -4.69 -122.43
C ALA A 698 -7.03 -6.12 -122.69
N GLY A 699 -8.10 -6.53 -122.00
CA GLY A 699 -8.76 -7.83 -122.17
C GLY A 699 -10.01 -7.77 -123.06
N LYS A 700 -10.80 -8.86 -123.07
CA LYS A 700 -12.08 -8.88 -123.78
C LYS A 700 -13.07 -7.93 -123.12
N ARG A 701 -13.56 -6.94 -123.87
CA ARG A 701 -14.78 -6.20 -123.52
C ARG A 701 -16.00 -6.92 -124.09
N ALA A 702 -16.97 -7.26 -123.24
CA ALA A 702 -18.27 -7.78 -123.64
C ALA A 702 -19.37 -6.83 -123.17
N THR A 703 -20.20 -6.36 -124.10
CA THR A 703 -21.39 -5.57 -123.80
C THR A 703 -22.61 -6.40 -124.21
N THR A 704 -23.52 -6.64 -123.28
CA THR A 704 -24.81 -7.28 -123.55
C THR A 704 -25.90 -6.29 -123.18
N VAL A 705 -26.66 -5.82 -124.16
CA VAL A 705 -27.81 -4.94 -123.96
C VAL A 705 -29.08 -5.73 -124.27
N GLY A 706 -30.02 -5.78 -123.34
CA GLY A 706 -31.27 -6.56 -123.49
C GLY A 706 -32.38 -5.85 -124.27
N ALA A 707 -32.18 -4.59 -124.65
CA ALA A 707 -33.11 -3.74 -125.39
C ALA A 707 -32.33 -2.93 -126.44
N ASP A 708 -32.65 -1.66 -126.66
CA ASP A 708 -31.99 -0.84 -127.68
C ASP A 708 -30.61 -0.35 -127.23
N GLU A 709 -29.62 -0.44 -128.12
CA GLU A 709 -28.33 0.22 -127.98
C GLU A 709 -28.19 1.31 -129.06
N LEU A 710 -28.11 2.58 -128.63
CA LEU A 710 -27.95 3.73 -129.53
C LEU A 710 -26.54 4.31 -129.42
N HIS A 711 -25.79 4.26 -130.51
CA HIS A 711 -24.52 4.98 -130.62
C HIS A 711 -24.73 6.24 -131.44
N LYS A 712 -24.90 7.39 -130.76
CA LYS A 712 -25.02 8.71 -131.39
C LYS A 712 -23.72 9.47 -131.24
N VAL A 713 -22.98 9.66 -132.33
CA VAL A 713 -21.75 10.44 -132.38
C VAL A 713 -22.00 11.68 -133.22
N ALA A 714 -21.83 12.88 -132.63
CA ALA A 714 -22.03 14.14 -133.33
C ALA A 714 -20.85 14.52 -134.24
N GLY A 715 -19.65 14.03 -133.92
CA GLY A 715 -18.43 14.21 -134.70
C GLY A 715 -18.14 13.04 -135.64
N LYS A 716 -16.86 12.71 -135.81
CA LYS A 716 -16.42 11.56 -136.61
C LYS A 716 -16.53 10.26 -135.78
N MET A 717 -17.15 9.23 -136.34
CA MET A 717 -17.01 7.86 -135.86
C MET A 717 -15.99 7.12 -136.75
N GLY A 718 -15.02 6.44 -136.13
CA GLY A 718 -14.09 5.53 -136.81
C GLY A 718 -14.32 4.11 -136.33
N LEU A 719 -14.42 3.17 -137.28
CA LEU A 719 -14.43 1.73 -137.02
C LEU A 719 -13.22 1.15 -137.74
N ASP A 720 -12.19 0.82 -136.97
CA ASP A 720 -10.99 0.13 -137.43
C ASP A 720 -10.97 -1.26 -136.81
N VAL A 721 -11.02 -2.30 -137.64
CA VAL A 721 -11.12 -3.70 -137.20
C VAL A 721 -10.03 -4.50 -137.90
N GLY A 722 -9.00 -4.90 -137.16
CA GLY A 722 -7.82 -5.56 -137.71
C GLY A 722 -8.01 -7.00 -138.20
N ALA A 723 -9.21 -7.58 -138.05
CA ALA A 723 -9.55 -8.92 -138.53
C ALA A 723 -10.82 -8.91 -139.40
N ALA A 724 -11.94 -9.42 -138.90
CA ALA A 724 -13.20 -9.47 -139.63
C ALA A 724 -14.23 -8.52 -139.00
N LEU A 725 -14.79 -7.62 -139.82
CA LEU A 725 -15.98 -6.86 -139.47
C LEU A 725 -17.20 -7.53 -140.11
N ALA A 726 -18.06 -8.12 -139.29
CA ALA A 726 -19.34 -8.68 -139.72
C ALA A 726 -20.48 -7.74 -139.31
N VAL A 727 -21.14 -7.12 -140.29
CA VAL A 727 -22.41 -6.42 -140.08
C VAL A 727 -23.52 -7.36 -140.53
N VAL A 728 -24.23 -7.94 -139.56
CA VAL A 728 -25.34 -8.87 -139.81
C VAL A 728 -26.62 -8.22 -139.31
N ALA A 729 -27.59 -8.01 -140.20
CA ALA A 729 -28.92 -7.56 -139.85
C ALA A 729 -29.95 -8.55 -140.41
N ALA A 730 -31.03 -8.79 -139.65
CA ALA A 730 -32.03 -9.80 -140.02
C ALA A 730 -32.99 -9.33 -141.13
N ASP A 731 -33.18 -8.01 -141.31
CA ASP A 731 -34.19 -7.48 -142.24
C ASP A 731 -33.58 -6.74 -143.44
N SER A 732 -32.79 -5.69 -143.18
CA SER A 732 -32.06 -4.98 -144.23
C SER A 732 -30.76 -4.36 -143.71
N ILE A 733 -29.80 -4.18 -144.60
CA ILE A 733 -28.61 -3.36 -144.37
C ILE A 733 -28.66 -2.23 -145.40
N ALA A 734 -28.70 -1.00 -144.92
CA ALA A 734 -28.68 0.20 -145.76
C ALA A 734 -27.41 1.01 -145.48
N LEU A 735 -26.57 1.14 -146.51
CA LEU A 735 -25.44 2.07 -146.52
C LEU A 735 -25.88 3.29 -147.31
N THR A 736 -26.30 4.34 -146.59
CA THR A 736 -26.79 5.58 -147.21
C THR A 736 -25.78 6.69 -147.04
N CYS A 737 -25.35 7.28 -148.15
CA CYS A 737 -24.50 8.47 -148.18
C CYS A 737 -25.15 9.53 -149.06
N GLY A 738 -25.86 10.48 -148.45
CA GLY A 738 -26.66 11.47 -149.17
C GLY A 738 -27.69 10.78 -150.07
N SER A 739 -27.65 11.10 -151.37
CA SER A 739 -28.55 10.53 -152.39
C SER A 739 -28.06 9.20 -152.99
N ALA A 740 -26.90 8.68 -152.57
CA ALA A 740 -26.39 7.39 -153.02
C ALA A 740 -26.66 6.32 -151.96
N ALA A 741 -27.05 5.13 -152.41
CA ALA A 741 -27.37 4.03 -151.51
C ALA A 741 -26.91 2.68 -152.06
N ILE A 742 -26.38 1.86 -151.17
CA ILE A 742 -26.28 0.41 -151.36
C ILE A 742 -27.20 -0.22 -150.33
N VAL A 743 -28.26 -0.86 -150.82
CA VAL A 743 -29.25 -1.51 -149.96
C VAL A 743 -29.25 -3.01 -150.23
N LEU A 744 -28.98 -3.77 -149.17
CA LEU A 744 -29.11 -5.22 -149.16
C LEU A 744 -30.38 -5.57 -148.41
N LYS A 745 -31.32 -6.22 -149.10
CA LYS A 745 -32.55 -6.73 -148.49
C LYS A 745 -32.44 -8.24 -148.26
N LYS A 746 -33.16 -8.74 -147.25
CA LYS A 746 -33.19 -10.17 -146.92
C LYS A 746 -33.65 -11.10 -148.06
N ASP A 747 -34.36 -10.58 -149.07
CA ASP A 747 -34.86 -11.35 -150.21
C ASP A 747 -33.79 -11.58 -151.32
N GLY A 748 -32.57 -11.08 -151.11
CA GLY A 748 -31.46 -11.18 -152.07
C GLY A 748 -31.40 -10.04 -153.07
N THR A 749 -32.35 -9.09 -153.03
CA THR A 749 -32.30 -7.88 -153.85
C THR A 749 -31.14 -6.99 -153.39
N ILE A 750 -30.25 -6.67 -154.32
CA ILE A 750 -29.22 -5.66 -154.14
C ILE A 750 -29.58 -4.48 -155.03
N THR A 751 -29.86 -3.34 -154.41
CA THR A 751 -30.07 -2.08 -155.12
C THR A 751 -28.84 -1.21 -154.95
N ILE A 752 -28.26 -0.78 -156.07
CA ILE A 752 -27.20 0.23 -156.10
C ILE A 752 -27.79 1.45 -156.79
N GLU A 753 -28.04 2.51 -156.01
CA GLU A 753 -28.59 3.77 -156.50
C GLU A 753 -27.51 4.86 -156.46
N GLY A 754 -27.28 5.50 -157.60
CA GLY A 754 -26.33 6.60 -157.73
C GLY A 754 -26.55 7.40 -159.01
N LYS A 755 -26.19 8.70 -158.98
CA LYS A 755 -26.35 9.61 -160.12
C LYS A 755 -25.51 9.20 -161.33
N ASP A 756 -24.25 8.84 -161.09
CA ASP A 756 -23.32 8.30 -162.08
C ASP A 756 -22.76 6.98 -161.52
N ILE A 757 -23.08 5.85 -162.15
CA ILE A 757 -22.55 4.55 -161.74
C ILE A 757 -21.42 4.18 -162.71
N THR A 758 -20.18 4.39 -162.27
CA THR A 758 -18.98 3.99 -163.02
C THR A 758 -18.49 2.65 -162.52
N ILE A 759 -18.54 1.62 -163.37
CA ILE A 759 -17.96 0.31 -163.09
C ILE A 759 -16.64 0.21 -163.87
N LYS A 760 -15.50 0.31 -163.19
CA LYS A 760 -14.15 0.18 -163.76
C LYS A 760 -13.52 -1.13 -163.32
N GLY A 761 -13.27 -2.04 -164.27
CA GLY A 761 -12.50 -3.26 -164.06
C GLY A 761 -11.08 -3.11 -164.60
N SER A 762 -10.07 -3.44 -163.79
CA SER A 762 -8.67 -3.55 -164.26
C SER A 762 -8.39 -4.89 -164.95
N GLY A 763 -9.26 -5.87 -164.74
CA GLY A 763 -9.29 -7.17 -165.43
C GLY A 763 -10.64 -7.41 -166.10
N LYS A 764 -11.05 -8.68 -166.24
CA LYS A 764 -12.30 -9.04 -166.94
C LYS A 764 -13.54 -8.69 -166.10
N ILE A 765 -14.51 -8.00 -166.71
CA ILE A 765 -15.86 -7.85 -166.15
C ILE A 765 -16.74 -8.93 -166.82
N ASP A 766 -17.10 -9.97 -166.07
CA ASP A 766 -18.04 -11.00 -166.52
C ASP A 766 -19.44 -10.69 -165.99
N VAL A 767 -20.36 -10.34 -166.90
CA VAL A 767 -21.80 -10.26 -166.58
C VAL A 767 -22.46 -11.51 -167.14
N LYS A 768 -22.83 -12.44 -166.27
CA LYS A 768 -23.58 -13.65 -166.62
C LYS A 768 -24.99 -13.58 -166.02
N ALA A 769 -26.00 -13.68 -166.86
CA ALA A 769 -27.39 -13.85 -166.43
C ALA A 769 -27.97 -15.13 -167.06
N SER A 770 -28.76 -15.87 -166.30
CA SER A 770 -29.49 -17.05 -166.77
C SER A 770 -30.83 -16.70 -167.44
N GLY A 771 -31.19 -15.42 -167.48
CA GLY A 771 -32.37 -14.86 -168.16
C GLY A 771 -32.01 -13.65 -169.02
N GLU A 772 -33.02 -12.90 -169.50
CA GLU A 772 -32.82 -11.78 -170.41
C GLU A 772 -31.98 -10.65 -169.77
N THR A 773 -30.88 -10.27 -170.42
CA THR A 773 -30.11 -9.08 -170.04
C THR A 773 -30.53 -7.93 -170.94
N SER A 774 -31.35 -7.02 -170.40
CA SER A 774 -31.78 -5.80 -171.10
C SER A 774 -30.87 -4.63 -170.72
N VAL A 775 -29.97 -4.22 -171.62
CA VAL A 775 -29.23 -2.94 -171.50
C VAL A 775 -29.97 -1.90 -172.33
N LYS A 776 -30.58 -0.90 -171.67
CA LYS A 776 -31.23 0.24 -172.34
C LYS A 776 -30.34 1.46 -172.22
N GLY A 777 -29.93 2.04 -173.35
CA GLY A 777 -29.14 3.26 -173.41
C GLY A 777 -29.32 3.99 -174.74
N SER A 778 -29.19 5.32 -174.71
CA SER A 778 -29.29 6.18 -175.90
C SER A 778 -28.13 6.00 -176.88
N LYS A 779 -27.02 5.40 -176.44
CA LYS A 779 -25.88 4.98 -177.25
C LYS A 779 -25.13 3.84 -176.55
N VAL A 780 -24.93 2.72 -177.23
CA VAL A 780 -24.15 1.58 -176.72
C VAL A 780 -22.99 1.34 -177.68
N ASN A 781 -21.78 1.69 -177.25
CA ASN A 781 -20.56 1.38 -178.00
C ASN A 781 -19.97 0.09 -177.45
N LEU A 782 -19.98 -0.97 -178.26
CA LEU A 782 -19.27 -2.21 -178.00
C LEU A 782 -17.95 -2.13 -178.75
N ASN A 783 -16.83 -2.12 -178.02
CA ASN A 783 -15.48 -2.22 -178.56
C ASN A 783 -14.86 -3.56 -178.18
#